data_AF-A0A521VIB1-F1
#
_entry.id   AF-A0A521VIB1-F1
#
_cell.length_a   1.000
_cell.length_b   1.000
_cell.length_c   1.000
_cell.angle_alpha   90.00
_cell.angle_beta   90.00
_cell.angle_gamma   90.00
#
_symmetry.space_group_name_H-M   'P 1'
#
loop_
_entity.id
_entity.type
_entity.pdbx_description
1 polymer ?
#
loop_
_entity_poly.entity_id
_entity_poly.type
_entity_poly.pdbx_seq_one_letter_code
_entity_poly.pdbx_strand_id
1 'polypeptide(L)'
;MTAPETLCDPNGMEVRIPGTGFHRVRRLAARAADLARGWHSRISMARWVAGASPGLDLHRLDCREDFAALLGAAPGNDDALERGLSERHPEGRFRFDGYCWVDQARVSFAVDYAYALESGGRKRPNWRERLVCPKCGLNNRQRAMIHVACVGLGLHLETKLYLTEQVSAVYRCLAARFPRIVGSEFLGPTATPGSIDRRGVRHEDLTRLTFADGSVDAVLTFDVLEHVPDYRAALAECFRVLAPGGVLLLTAPFLADSDATRVRATLGADGSLQHHLPPQFHGDPVQPDRGVLCYQEFGWDLLERLRETGFIDAAAIALRSPALGYLGGWQIAFAAWKSPAERCATQPSFDRETLLQSPQAGEYAWHAITVDDRIPRVSTEHFDAIDRALGVHGIPKRGVRLLEVGAYRHFTGYVAAQRWSAEATLTDIASRSLQAGREAAHAAGFAAKPRLVAADFHDLPFGDCQYDVAFVASTIHHTRSPERVLREMFRVLRPGGLLLLENEPCSRLACFHRFASNRPERFTALERFLEEQGLLRTVASPFPGSRAEEVFGMVENDRIPAQLFHDELSAGGEILEWRLQTDGLIGEFEKSLLALPGSGETLARSVREHLLAAIEPARNRLGETDRLLHRRLPNAEEVGTLAERIASALASMPRRGSAREMAIAALFGAALKAVARKAGPREARTSIGPRFRRAMRYVDGVWEEADAQHGIAALLGAPRLPDVYRPENTAALAPFFPTSEWRRELEQHGGASLLNLDADASVHLDTPEEGVFLLRFFAAVAEDLPFAVSLLADDHPLERQVMALSESRLMRGWVPAGTRRVRIALRTLDGRPVHRAGAIRVGVAQFLPAPGARGTQVRAS
;
A
#
# COMPACT_ATOMS: atom_id res chain seq x y z
N MET A 1 15.67 -18.71 43.71
CA MET A 1 15.52 -17.51 44.56
C MET A 1 16.46 -16.46 44.02
N THR A 2 15.92 -15.50 43.27
CA THR A 2 16.58 -14.27 42.82
C THR A 2 15.47 -13.22 42.68
N ALA A 3 15.71 -12.04 43.25
CA ALA A 3 14.73 -11.02 43.65
C ALA A 3 14.07 -10.27 42.47
N PRO A 4 12.89 -9.64 42.67
CA PRO A 4 12.29 -8.74 41.68
C PRO A 4 12.93 -7.34 41.74
N GLU A 5 13.23 -6.75 40.58
CA GLU A 5 13.65 -5.35 40.46
C GLU A 5 12.44 -4.40 40.55
N THR A 6 12.57 -3.37 41.40
CA THR A 6 11.57 -2.34 41.67
C THR A 6 11.90 -1.06 40.89
N LEU A 7 10.91 -0.40 40.28
CA LEU A 7 11.06 0.95 39.71
C LEU A 7 10.07 1.90 40.41
N CYS A 8 10.59 3.00 40.96
CA CYS A 8 9.82 4.10 41.54
C CYS A 8 9.65 5.25 40.54
N ASP A 9 8.52 5.95 40.61
CA ASP A 9 8.32 7.22 39.90
C ASP A 9 8.93 8.42 40.66
N PRO A 10 9.00 9.62 40.06
CA PRO A 10 9.65 10.80 40.66
C PRO A 10 9.00 11.35 41.95
N ASN A 11 7.84 10.85 42.35
CA ASN A 11 7.10 11.26 43.55
C ASN A 11 6.96 10.13 44.60
N GLY A 12 7.63 8.99 44.42
CA GLY A 12 7.82 8.00 45.49
C GLY A 12 6.58 7.15 45.83
N MET A 13 5.61 6.99 44.92
CA MET A 13 4.50 6.06 45.12
C MET A 13 4.80 4.69 44.47
N GLU A 14 4.75 3.62 45.26
CA GLU A 14 4.89 2.25 44.76
C GLU A 14 3.61 1.79 44.04
N VAL A 15 3.72 1.49 42.74
CA VAL A 15 2.61 0.94 41.93
C VAL A 15 2.94 -0.50 41.52
N ARG A 16 2.11 -1.46 41.95
CA ARG A 16 2.12 -2.84 41.42
C ARG A 16 1.21 -2.94 40.20
N ILE A 17 1.78 -3.28 39.04
CA ILE A 17 1.04 -3.49 37.78
C ILE A 17 1.01 -4.99 37.45
N PRO A 18 -0.16 -5.61 37.16
CA PRO A 18 -0.22 -6.98 36.64
C PRO A 18 0.32 -7.00 35.20
N GLY A 19 1.25 -7.91 34.93
CA GLY A 19 1.96 -8.00 33.66
C GLY A 19 1.07 -8.33 32.46
N THR A 20 1.16 -7.51 31.43
CA THR A 20 1.40 -7.85 29.99
C THR A 20 0.91 -6.69 29.11
N GLY A 21 1.78 -6.09 28.28
CA GLY A 21 1.29 -5.20 27.23
C GLY A 21 2.27 -4.26 26.54
N PHE A 22 3.42 -3.92 27.14
CA PHE A 22 4.29 -2.87 26.59
C PHE A 22 5.07 -3.26 25.31
N HIS A 23 5.22 -4.56 25.01
CA HIS A 23 5.90 -5.04 23.79
C HIS A 23 5.00 -5.19 22.55
N ARG A 24 3.67 -5.06 22.68
CA ARG A 24 2.74 -5.18 21.53
C ARG A 24 2.58 -3.88 20.73
N VAL A 25 2.72 -2.72 21.36
CA VAL A 25 2.51 -1.41 20.70
C VAL A 25 3.64 -1.09 19.71
N ARG A 26 4.89 -1.45 20.02
CA ARG A 26 6.05 -1.26 19.11
C ARG A 26 6.04 -2.17 17.87
N ARG A 27 5.47 -3.38 17.93
CA ARG A 27 5.37 -4.29 16.77
C ARG A 27 4.19 -3.98 15.85
N LEU A 28 3.15 -3.32 16.38
CA LEU A 28 2.03 -2.82 15.58
C LEU A 28 2.42 -1.53 14.83
N ALA A 29 3.16 -0.62 15.48
CA ALA A 29 3.72 0.57 14.83
C ALA A 29 4.71 0.22 13.69
N ALA A 30 5.55 -0.82 13.86
CA ALA A 30 6.46 -1.28 12.81
C ALA A 30 5.77 -1.96 11.61
N ARG A 31 4.58 -2.56 11.80
CA ARG A 31 3.80 -3.18 10.71
C ARG A 31 2.92 -2.20 9.97
N ALA A 32 2.45 -1.15 10.65
CA ALA A 32 1.79 -0.05 9.98
C ALA A 32 2.82 0.81 9.21
N ALA A 33 4.05 0.92 9.72
CA ALA A 33 5.17 1.55 9.03
C ALA A 33 5.62 0.95 7.69
N ASP A 34 5.23 -0.29 7.37
CA ASP A 34 5.62 -0.96 6.11
C ASP A 34 4.54 -0.89 5.04
N LEU A 35 3.27 -0.91 5.43
CA LEU A 35 2.13 -0.70 4.52
C LEU A 35 2.05 0.79 4.07
N ALA A 36 2.99 1.57 4.59
CA ALA A 36 3.29 2.94 4.32
C ALA A 36 3.78 3.21 2.92
N ARG A 37 4.90 2.59 2.57
CA ARG A 37 5.95 2.99 1.60
C ARG A 37 5.62 3.44 0.18
N GLY A 38 4.34 3.53 -0.20
CA GLY A 38 3.95 3.62 -1.60
C GLY A 38 3.15 4.81 -2.12
N TRP A 39 2.53 5.71 -1.33
CA TRP A 39 1.52 6.64 -1.90
C TRP A 39 1.82 8.17 -1.94
N HIS A 40 3.10 8.54 -1.96
CA HIS A 40 3.57 9.93 -2.18
C HIS A 40 3.49 10.46 -3.63
N SER A 41 2.67 9.90 -4.52
CA SER A 41 2.63 10.38 -5.91
C SER A 41 1.23 10.35 -6.50
N ARG A 42 0.83 11.51 -7.06
CA ARG A 42 -0.40 11.79 -7.82
C ARG A 42 -1.61 12.09 -6.95
N ILE A 43 -1.61 13.30 -6.40
CA ILE A 43 -2.83 13.93 -5.94
C ILE A 43 -3.18 15.00 -7.00
N SER A 44 -4.14 14.66 -7.86
CA SER A 44 -4.79 15.60 -8.78
C SER A 44 -6.24 15.17 -8.99
N MET A 45 -7.17 16.07 -8.66
CA MET A 45 -8.51 16.30 -9.22
C MET A 45 -9.55 15.17 -9.38
N ALA A 46 -9.22 13.89 -9.18
CA ALA A 46 -10.15 12.76 -9.35
C ALA A 46 -10.22 11.79 -8.15
N ARG A 47 -9.72 12.21 -6.98
CA ARG A 47 -9.66 11.38 -5.75
C ARG A 47 -10.88 11.52 -4.84
N TRP A 48 -12.04 11.88 -5.39
CA TRP A 48 -13.27 11.80 -4.62
C TRP A 48 -13.86 10.38 -4.71
N VAL A 49 -13.62 9.56 -3.68
CA VAL A 49 -14.15 8.20 -3.59
C VAL A 49 -15.49 8.22 -2.86
N ALA A 50 -16.54 8.69 -3.53
CA ALA A 50 -17.90 8.33 -3.10
C ALA A 50 -18.14 6.83 -3.33
N GLY A 51 -18.56 6.13 -2.28
CA GLY A 51 -19.18 4.80 -2.42
C GLY A 51 -18.37 3.58 -1.97
N ALA A 52 -17.13 3.72 -1.48
CA ALA A 52 -16.25 2.56 -1.25
C ALA A 52 -16.34 1.87 0.13
N SER A 53 -17.17 2.34 1.08
CA SER A 53 -17.42 1.61 2.33
C SER A 53 -18.90 1.23 2.41
N PRO A 54 -19.26 -0.06 2.38
CA PRO A 54 -20.65 -0.50 2.53
C PRO A 54 -21.30 0.18 3.75
N GLY A 55 -22.34 0.97 3.50
CA GLY A 55 -23.08 1.70 4.53
C GLY A 55 -22.50 3.04 4.99
N LEU A 56 -21.46 3.58 4.33
CA LEU A 56 -20.99 4.96 4.52
C LEU A 56 -21.58 5.88 3.45
N ASP A 57 -22.42 6.83 3.88
CA ASP A 57 -22.85 7.92 3.02
C ASP A 57 -21.80 9.02 3.10
N LEU A 58 -21.17 9.35 1.97
CA LEU A 58 -20.10 10.34 1.86
C LEU A 58 -20.39 11.23 0.65
N HIS A 59 -20.51 12.54 0.88
CA HIS A 59 -20.90 13.54 -0.10
C HIS A 59 -19.85 14.65 -0.15
N ARG A 60 -19.51 15.07 -1.37
CA ARG A 60 -18.70 16.27 -1.62
C ARG A 60 -19.65 17.40 -1.95
N LEU A 61 -19.39 18.55 -1.35
CA LEU A 61 -20.14 19.78 -1.53
C LEU A 61 -19.13 20.85 -1.95
N ASP A 62 -19.29 21.34 -3.17
CA ASP A 62 -18.38 22.32 -3.78
C ASP A 62 -18.80 23.76 -3.43
N CYS A 63 -20.08 23.95 -3.05
CA CYS A 63 -20.66 25.20 -2.57
C CYS A 63 -21.82 24.97 -1.60
N ARG A 64 -22.39 26.06 -1.08
CA ARG A 64 -23.52 26.02 -0.12
C ARG A 64 -24.79 25.46 -0.74
N GLU A 65 -25.02 25.75 -2.02
CA GLU A 65 -26.24 25.35 -2.74
C GLU A 65 -26.42 23.82 -2.75
N ASP A 66 -25.31 23.07 -2.72
CA ASP A 66 -25.31 21.61 -2.63
C ASP A 66 -25.90 21.10 -1.31
N PHE A 67 -25.83 21.90 -0.24
CA PHE A 67 -26.16 21.46 1.12
C PHE A 67 -27.67 21.29 1.33
N ALA A 68 -28.51 22.16 0.76
CA ALA A 68 -29.96 22.02 0.90
C ALA A 68 -30.50 20.75 0.21
N ALA A 69 -29.91 20.37 -0.93
CA ALA A 69 -30.23 19.12 -1.61
C ALA A 69 -29.84 17.90 -0.76
N LEU A 70 -28.67 17.96 -0.10
CA LEU A 70 -28.23 16.93 0.84
C LEU A 70 -29.15 16.79 2.06
N LEU A 71 -29.66 17.90 2.59
CA LEU A 71 -30.64 17.89 3.68
C LEU A 71 -31.99 17.31 3.25
N GLY A 72 -32.44 17.61 2.03
CA GLY A 72 -33.70 17.10 1.47
C GLY A 72 -33.66 15.61 1.07
N ALA A 73 -32.48 15.08 0.75
CA ALA A 73 -32.28 13.68 0.36
C ALA A 73 -32.10 12.71 1.54
N ALA A 74 -31.97 13.21 2.78
CA ALA A 74 -31.83 12.37 3.96
C ALA A 74 -33.18 11.65 4.26
N PRO A 75 -33.26 10.31 4.29
CA PRO A 75 -34.49 9.63 4.64
C PRO A 75 -34.90 9.99 6.09
N GLY A 76 -36.13 10.47 6.27
CA GLY A 76 -36.66 10.92 7.59
C GLY A 76 -36.69 9.85 8.71
N ASN A 77 -36.20 8.64 8.45
CA ASN A 77 -36.17 7.50 9.36
C ASN A 77 -34.99 7.55 10.36
N ASP A 78 -33.90 8.25 10.04
CA ASP A 78 -32.67 8.22 10.85
C ASP A 78 -32.68 9.25 11.98
N ASP A 79 -33.32 10.38 11.73
CA ASP A 79 -33.66 11.37 12.74
C ASP A 79 -34.62 10.74 13.77
N ALA A 80 -35.43 9.76 13.35
CA ALA A 80 -36.26 8.93 14.23
C ALA A 80 -35.44 7.88 15.01
N LEU A 81 -34.33 7.37 14.46
CA LEU A 81 -33.40 6.48 15.18
C LEU A 81 -32.75 7.22 16.36
N GLU A 82 -32.16 8.39 16.10
CA GLU A 82 -31.50 9.21 17.14
C GLU A 82 -32.50 9.68 18.20
N ARG A 83 -33.69 10.13 17.78
CA ARG A 83 -34.80 10.45 18.70
C ARG A 83 -35.21 9.24 19.53
N GLY A 84 -35.47 8.11 18.89
CA GLY A 84 -35.91 6.88 19.56
C GLY A 84 -34.87 6.35 20.54
N LEU A 85 -33.57 6.46 20.22
CA LEU A 85 -32.49 6.11 21.16
C LEU A 85 -32.48 7.05 22.37
N SER A 86 -32.64 8.35 22.15
CA SER A 86 -32.68 9.34 23.24
C SER A 86 -33.91 9.17 24.15
N GLU A 87 -35.06 8.82 23.57
CA GLU A 87 -36.32 8.61 24.30
C GLU A 87 -36.35 7.31 25.10
N ARG A 88 -35.72 6.24 24.58
CA ARG A 88 -35.60 4.95 25.30
C ARG A 88 -34.60 4.98 26.45
N HIS A 89 -33.71 5.96 26.47
CA HIS A 89 -32.60 6.04 27.43
C HIS A 89 -32.58 7.37 28.21
N PRO A 90 -33.67 7.75 28.91
CA PRO A 90 -33.72 8.99 29.70
C PRO A 90 -32.72 9.03 30.86
N GLU A 91 -32.21 7.87 31.31
CA GLU A 91 -31.16 7.71 32.32
C GLU A 91 -29.80 8.29 31.90
N GLY A 92 -29.63 8.60 30.62
CA GLY A 92 -28.50 9.37 30.13
C GLY A 92 -27.22 8.59 29.85
N ARG A 93 -27.25 7.25 29.88
CA ARG A 93 -26.13 6.35 29.53
C ARG A 93 -26.63 5.06 28.90
N PHE A 94 -26.12 4.73 27.72
CA PHE A 94 -26.48 3.50 27.02
C PHE A 94 -25.36 3.06 26.06
N ARG A 95 -25.58 1.93 25.38
CA ARG A 95 -24.66 1.42 24.36
C ARG A 95 -25.34 1.37 22.99
N PHE A 96 -24.57 1.66 21.96
CA PHE A 96 -25.01 1.58 20.57
C PHE A 96 -24.12 0.61 19.81
N ASP A 97 -24.68 -0.49 19.32
CA ASP A 97 -23.91 -1.48 18.57
C ASP A 97 -23.67 -1.01 17.15
N GLY A 98 -22.42 -1.03 16.72
CA GLY A 98 -22.03 -0.70 15.36
C GLY A 98 -20.63 -1.20 15.03
N TYR A 99 -20.12 -0.82 13.87
CA TYR A 99 -18.79 -1.21 13.42
C TYR A 99 -17.79 -0.05 13.57
N CYS A 100 -16.76 -0.24 14.38
CA CYS A 100 -15.66 0.71 14.46
C CYS A 100 -14.69 0.47 13.31
N TRP A 101 -14.73 1.35 12.30
CA TRP A 101 -13.81 1.27 11.18
C TRP A 101 -12.33 1.40 11.61
N VAL A 102 -12.04 2.22 12.62
CA VAL A 102 -10.66 2.40 13.09
C VAL A 102 -10.08 1.11 13.69
N ASP A 103 -10.86 0.38 14.50
CA ASP A 103 -10.45 -0.88 15.12
C ASP A 103 -10.74 -2.13 14.26
N GLN A 104 -11.39 -1.95 13.10
CA GLN A 104 -11.86 -3.02 12.22
C GLN A 104 -12.69 -4.10 12.94
N ALA A 105 -13.55 -3.68 13.88
CA ALA A 105 -14.34 -4.59 14.71
C ALA A 105 -15.74 -4.06 15.01
N ARG A 106 -16.71 -4.97 15.17
CA ARG A 106 -17.98 -4.62 15.82
C ARG A 106 -17.71 -4.28 17.29
N VAL A 107 -18.30 -3.17 17.73
CA VAL A 107 -18.18 -2.67 19.10
C VAL A 107 -19.51 -2.16 19.59
N SER A 108 -19.68 -2.15 20.90
CA SER A 108 -20.79 -1.51 21.58
C SER A 108 -20.33 -0.12 22.01
N PHE A 109 -20.61 0.90 21.20
CA PHE A 109 -20.18 2.28 21.43
C PHE A 109 -20.81 2.82 22.71
N ALA A 110 -19.99 3.43 23.56
CA ALA A 110 -20.48 4.07 24.77
C ALA A 110 -21.11 5.42 24.43
N VAL A 111 -22.35 5.63 24.87
CA VAL A 111 -23.07 6.90 24.72
C VAL A 111 -23.47 7.39 26.10
N ASP A 112 -23.20 8.66 26.36
CA ASP A 112 -23.64 9.37 27.54
C ASP A 112 -24.12 10.78 27.17
N TYR A 113 -24.72 11.47 28.15
CA TYR A 113 -25.32 12.79 27.96
C TYR A 113 -24.39 13.95 28.33
N ALA A 114 -23.07 13.73 28.41
CA ALA A 114 -22.16 14.85 28.61
C ALA A 114 -22.05 15.68 27.31
N TYR A 115 -21.99 17.00 27.46
CA TYR A 115 -22.17 17.98 26.37
C TYR A 115 -23.50 17.87 25.60
N ALA A 116 -24.52 17.22 26.18
CA ALA A 116 -25.84 17.05 25.56
C ALA A 116 -26.47 18.38 25.15
N LEU A 117 -27.19 18.35 24.04
CA LEU A 117 -27.94 19.48 23.51
C LEU A 117 -29.37 19.45 24.05
N GLU A 118 -29.91 20.63 24.37
CA GLU A 118 -31.29 20.80 24.80
C GLU A 118 -32.06 21.62 23.77
N SER A 119 -33.15 21.05 23.25
CA SER A 119 -34.02 21.74 22.31
C SER A 119 -35.47 21.32 22.57
N GLY A 120 -36.36 22.30 22.72
CA GLY A 120 -37.79 22.06 23.01
C GLY A 120 -38.05 21.28 24.31
N GLY A 121 -37.22 21.48 25.35
CA GLY A 121 -37.35 20.80 26.65
C GLY A 121 -36.92 19.32 26.64
N ARG A 122 -36.26 18.85 25.57
CA ARG A 122 -35.75 17.48 25.47
C ARG A 122 -34.23 17.49 25.36
N LYS A 123 -33.58 16.71 26.22
CA LYS A 123 -32.12 16.53 26.23
C LYS A 123 -31.74 15.39 25.29
N ARG A 124 -30.77 15.62 24.40
CA ARG A 124 -30.24 14.62 23.47
C ARG A 124 -28.73 14.45 23.64
N PRO A 125 -28.17 13.23 23.47
CA PRO A 125 -26.72 13.04 23.41
C PRO A 125 -26.10 13.96 22.37
N ASN A 126 -24.91 14.48 22.65
CA ASN A 126 -24.09 15.08 21.61
C ASN A 126 -23.46 13.97 20.78
N TRP A 127 -24.18 13.53 19.75
CA TRP A 127 -23.76 12.40 18.91
C TRP A 127 -22.38 12.60 18.29
N ARG A 128 -21.99 13.83 17.98
CA ARG A 128 -20.66 14.17 17.43
C ARG A 128 -19.53 13.89 18.42
N GLU A 129 -19.72 14.22 19.69
CA GLU A 129 -18.70 14.08 20.73
C GLU A 129 -18.80 12.77 21.54
N ARG A 130 -19.83 11.95 21.27
CA ARG A 130 -20.10 10.68 21.96
C ARG A 130 -19.87 9.50 21.02
N LEU A 131 -20.54 8.37 21.24
CA LEU A 131 -20.29 7.09 20.56
C LEU A 131 -18.80 6.70 20.64
N VAL A 132 -18.30 6.73 21.87
CA VAL A 132 -16.90 6.42 22.19
C VAL A 132 -16.68 4.93 21.97
N CYS A 133 -15.71 4.60 21.14
CA CYS A 133 -15.34 3.22 20.94
C CYS A 133 -14.62 2.68 22.20
N PRO A 134 -15.08 1.57 22.80
CA PRO A 134 -14.43 1.01 23.98
C PRO A 134 -13.03 0.44 23.70
N LYS A 135 -12.64 0.26 22.43
CA LYS A 135 -11.32 -0.25 22.03
C LYS A 135 -10.31 0.88 21.84
N CYS A 136 -10.50 1.75 20.85
CA CYS A 136 -9.56 2.85 20.58
C CYS A 136 -9.77 4.10 21.46
N GLY A 137 -10.90 4.21 22.17
CA GLY A 137 -11.23 5.38 22.98
C GLY A 137 -11.62 6.62 22.17
N LEU A 138 -11.69 6.52 20.84
CA LEU A 138 -12.06 7.63 19.96
C LEU A 138 -13.57 7.83 19.95
N ASN A 139 -13.98 9.10 19.97
CA ASN A 139 -15.39 9.47 19.80
C ASN A 139 -15.81 9.45 18.32
N ASN A 140 -17.08 9.75 18.07
CA ASN A 140 -17.67 9.70 16.74
C ASN A 140 -16.90 10.52 15.70
N ARG A 141 -16.71 11.83 15.92
CA ARG A 141 -16.02 12.70 14.94
C ARG A 141 -14.59 12.25 14.68
N GLN A 142 -13.88 11.81 15.71
CA GLN A 142 -12.49 11.39 15.60
C GLN A 142 -12.37 10.15 14.72
N ARG A 143 -13.26 9.18 14.91
CA ARG A 143 -13.33 7.98 14.05
C ARG A 143 -13.75 8.32 12.62
N ALA A 144 -14.68 9.25 12.46
CA ALA A 144 -15.11 9.75 11.16
C ALA A 144 -13.95 10.40 10.40
N MET A 145 -13.19 11.29 11.03
CA MET A 145 -12.08 12.00 10.39
C MET A 145 -10.94 11.07 10.00
N ILE A 146 -10.61 10.09 10.84
CA ILE A 146 -9.63 9.06 10.48
C ILE A 146 -10.12 8.24 9.27
N HIS A 147 -11.42 7.94 9.20
CA HIS A 147 -12.02 7.23 8.07
C HIS A 147 -11.99 8.08 6.79
N VAL A 148 -12.38 9.36 6.85
CA VAL A 148 -12.29 10.29 5.71
C VAL A 148 -10.85 10.44 5.24
N ALA A 149 -9.90 10.64 6.16
CA ALA A 149 -8.49 10.73 5.84
C ALA A 149 -8.01 9.48 5.08
N CYS A 150 -8.27 8.29 5.59
CA CYS A 150 -7.74 7.06 5.00
C CYS A 150 -8.49 6.58 3.75
N VAL A 151 -9.81 6.69 3.72
CA VAL A 151 -10.67 6.14 2.65
C VAL A 151 -11.14 7.23 1.71
N GLY A 152 -11.63 8.35 2.25
CA GLY A 152 -12.16 9.45 1.44
C GLY A 152 -11.07 10.20 0.66
N LEU A 153 -9.91 10.42 1.27
CA LEU A 153 -8.78 11.15 0.65
C LEU A 153 -7.67 10.24 0.14
N GLY A 154 -7.74 8.96 0.49
CA GLY A 154 -6.68 8.02 0.21
C GLY A 154 -5.36 8.45 0.87
N LEU A 155 -5.38 8.71 2.18
CA LEU A 155 -4.15 8.73 2.98
C LEU A 155 -3.73 7.34 3.37
N HIS A 156 -2.42 7.23 3.55
CA HIS A 156 -1.78 5.96 3.80
C HIS A 156 -0.53 6.11 4.54
N LEU A 157 -0.06 4.96 4.92
CA LEU A 157 0.94 4.83 5.90
C LEU A 157 2.23 5.59 5.45
N GLU A 158 2.52 5.81 4.14
CA GLU A 158 3.72 6.55 3.74
C GLU A 158 3.54 8.00 3.93
N THR A 159 2.33 8.51 3.72
CA THR A 159 2.00 9.93 3.76
C THR A 159 2.82 10.59 4.87
N LYS A 160 3.71 11.51 4.48
CA LYS A 160 4.35 12.43 5.41
C LYS A 160 3.25 13.30 5.95
N LEU A 161 2.83 12.96 7.15
CA LEU A 161 1.59 13.44 7.73
C LEU A 161 1.92 14.43 8.83
N TYR A 162 1.44 15.66 8.72
CA TYR A 162 1.48 16.61 9.82
C TYR A 162 0.11 16.69 10.47
N LEU A 163 0.03 16.50 11.79
CA LEU A 163 -1.18 16.67 12.59
C LEU A 163 -0.95 17.76 13.63
N THR A 164 -1.83 18.76 13.68
CA THR A 164 -1.68 19.93 14.57
C THR A 164 -2.03 19.65 16.04
N GLU A 165 -2.18 18.38 16.42
CA GLU A 165 -2.42 17.91 17.77
C GLU A 165 -1.56 16.66 18.00
N GLN A 166 -0.63 16.67 18.95
CA GLN A 166 0.24 15.55 19.29
C GLN A 166 -0.26 14.76 20.51
N VAL A 167 -0.96 15.42 21.44
CA VAL A 167 -1.38 14.78 22.69
C VAL A 167 -2.74 14.08 22.57
N SER A 168 -3.41 14.21 21.43
CA SER A 168 -4.76 13.69 21.20
C SER A 168 -4.79 12.16 21.05
N ALA A 169 -5.97 11.57 21.30
CA ALA A 169 -6.20 10.15 20.99
C ALA A 169 -6.11 9.87 19.48
N VAL A 170 -6.45 10.86 18.65
CA VAL A 170 -6.34 10.79 17.19
C VAL A 170 -4.87 10.69 16.79
N TYR A 171 -3.99 11.52 17.34
CA TYR A 171 -2.55 11.40 17.12
C TYR A 171 -2.04 10.02 17.53
N ARG A 172 -2.41 9.52 18.70
CA ARG A 172 -1.98 8.18 19.13
C ARG A 172 -2.43 7.09 18.17
N CYS A 173 -3.67 7.18 17.67
CA CYS A 173 -4.21 6.22 16.71
C CYS A 173 -3.53 6.33 15.33
N LEU A 174 -3.36 7.56 14.83
CA LEU A 174 -2.71 7.82 13.56
C LEU A 174 -1.21 7.53 13.64
N ALA A 175 -0.50 7.83 14.72
CA ALA A 175 0.91 7.48 14.90
C ALA A 175 1.16 5.98 15.03
N ALA A 176 0.18 5.21 15.51
CA ALA A 176 0.22 3.76 15.42
C ALA A 176 0.07 3.26 13.98
N ARG A 177 -0.43 4.11 13.07
CA ARG A 177 -0.68 3.82 11.66
C ARG A 177 0.44 4.40 10.77
N PHE A 178 0.61 5.70 10.73
CA PHE A 178 1.52 6.48 9.89
C PHE A 178 2.91 6.65 10.53
N PRO A 179 3.96 5.95 10.07
CA PRO A 179 5.34 6.09 10.58
C PRO A 179 5.94 7.47 10.41
N ARG A 180 5.57 8.17 9.34
CA ARG A 180 6.09 9.50 8.99
C ARG A 180 5.16 10.61 9.48
N ILE A 181 4.45 10.37 10.59
CA ILE A 181 3.62 11.40 11.23
C ILE A 181 4.49 12.30 12.10
N VAL A 182 4.28 13.61 12.00
CA VAL A 182 4.75 14.60 12.97
C VAL A 182 3.51 15.22 13.59
N GLY A 183 3.49 15.25 14.92
CA GLY A 183 2.48 15.96 15.69
C GLY A 183 3.13 17.16 16.35
N SER A 184 2.34 18.19 16.66
CA SER A 184 2.78 19.29 17.51
C SER A 184 1.64 19.83 18.36
N GLU A 185 2.00 20.71 19.29
CA GLU A 185 1.09 21.55 20.07
C GLU A 185 1.57 23.00 20.05
N PHE A 186 0.65 23.94 20.26
CA PHE A 186 1.02 25.30 20.60
C PHE A 186 1.26 25.41 22.11
N LEU A 187 2.52 25.36 22.55
CA LEU A 187 2.92 25.40 23.96
C LEU A 187 3.00 26.84 24.54
N GLY A 188 2.61 27.84 23.76
CA GLY A 188 2.63 29.25 24.11
C GLY A 188 3.64 30.07 23.29
N PRO A 189 3.49 31.40 23.27
CA PRO A 189 4.24 32.29 22.38
C PRO A 189 5.73 32.43 22.73
N THR A 190 6.13 32.01 23.94
CA THR A 190 7.52 32.07 24.39
C THR A 190 8.30 30.79 24.10
N ALA A 191 7.61 29.71 23.70
CA ALA A 191 8.28 28.48 23.30
C ALA A 191 8.92 28.68 21.90
N THR A 192 10.08 28.07 21.68
CA THR A 192 10.78 28.17 20.39
C THR A 192 10.15 27.21 19.39
N PRO A 193 9.62 27.67 18.23
CA PRO A 193 9.04 26.77 17.23
C PRO A 193 10.02 25.68 16.82
N GLY A 194 9.52 24.46 16.64
CA GLY A 194 10.29 23.26 16.35
C GLY A 194 11.02 22.64 17.55
N SER A 195 11.02 23.29 18.72
CA SER A 195 11.56 22.70 19.95
C SER A 195 10.68 21.56 20.47
N ILE A 196 11.26 20.66 21.26
CA ILE A 196 10.57 19.55 21.91
C ILE A 196 10.68 19.76 23.42
N ASP A 197 9.55 19.78 24.12
CA ASP A 197 9.55 19.94 25.56
C ASP A 197 9.98 18.65 26.28
N ARG A 198 10.14 18.72 27.61
CA ARG A 198 10.52 17.58 28.46
C ARG A 198 9.56 16.38 28.40
N ARG A 199 8.34 16.55 27.89
CA ARG A 199 7.33 15.50 27.72
C ARG A 199 7.40 14.86 26.32
N GLY A 200 8.29 15.34 25.45
CA GLY A 200 8.38 14.89 24.06
C GLY A 200 7.38 15.57 23.13
N VAL A 201 6.72 16.65 23.58
CA VAL A 201 5.76 17.40 22.77
C VAL A 201 6.49 18.45 21.95
N ARG A 202 6.36 18.38 20.63
CA ARG A 202 6.90 19.37 19.69
C ARG A 202 6.05 20.62 19.75
N HIS A 203 6.70 21.77 19.86
CA HIS A 203 6.06 23.06 19.74
C HIS A 203 6.04 23.53 18.28
N GLU A 204 4.88 23.90 17.76
CA GLU A 204 4.76 24.66 16.51
C GLU A 204 3.80 25.83 16.69
N ASP A 205 4.03 26.89 15.92
CA ASP A 205 3.06 27.95 15.66
C ASP A 205 2.50 27.70 14.25
N LEU A 206 1.19 27.46 14.15
CA LEU A 206 0.59 27.12 12.87
C LEU A 206 0.68 28.27 11.85
N THR A 207 0.87 29.52 12.31
CA THR A 207 1.09 30.69 11.45
C THR A 207 2.54 30.83 10.96
N ARG A 208 3.46 30.02 11.50
CA ARG A 208 4.88 30.00 11.14
C ARG A 208 5.51 28.64 11.48
N LEU A 209 5.20 27.65 10.67
CA LEU A 209 5.67 26.28 10.84
C LEU A 209 7.17 26.19 10.53
N THR A 210 7.89 25.41 11.32
CA THR A 210 9.33 25.19 11.07
C THR A 210 9.63 24.16 9.98
N PHE A 211 8.60 23.57 9.36
CA PHE A 211 8.75 22.65 8.25
C PHE A 211 9.23 23.36 6.98
N ALA A 212 10.00 22.65 6.15
CA ALA A 212 10.41 23.13 4.84
C ALA A 212 9.24 23.16 3.85
N ASP A 213 9.38 23.96 2.79
CA ASP A 213 8.41 24.02 1.69
C ASP A 213 8.23 22.64 1.06
N GLY A 214 6.98 22.24 0.83
CA GLY A 214 6.67 20.99 0.15
C GLY A 214 7.15 19.72 0.85
N SER A 215 7.34 19.75 2.17
CA SER A 215 7.94 18.67 2.95
C SER A 215 6.95 17.62 3.48
N VAL A 216 5.64 17.89 3.45
CA VAL A 216 4.58 16.97 3.91
C VAL A 216 3.54 16.73 2.82
N ASP A 217 2.95 15.53 2.72
CA ASP A 217 1.91 15.27 1.70
C ASP A 217 0.50 15.55 2.20
N ALA A 218 0.31 15.51 3.52
CA ALA A 218 -0.97 15.80 4.14
C ALA A 218 -0.80 16.60 5.42
N VAL A 219 -1.68 17.59 5.58
CA VAL A 219 -1.87 18.31 6.83
C VAL A 219 -3.26 18.01 7.35
N LEU A 220 -3.35 17.56 8.59
CA LEU A 220 -4.60 17.34 9.30
C LEU A 220 -4.68 18.34 10.45
N THR A 221 -5.82 19.03 10.55
CA THR A 221 -6.06 20.00 11.62
C THR A 221 -7.51 19.94 12.07
N PHE A 222 -7.74 19.45 13.29
CA PHE A 222 -9.09 19.14 13.76
C PHE A 222 -9.50 20.06 14.92
N ASP A 223 -10.36 21.03 14.64
CA ASP A 223 -10.90 21.99 15.62
C ASP A 223 -9.74 22.78 16.29
N VAL A 224 -8.84 23.32 15.45
CA VAL A 224 -7.68 24.15 15.84
C VAL A 224 -7.71 25.54 15.20
N LEU A 225 -8.16 25.68 13.95
CA LEU A 225 -8.07 26.95 13.21
C LEU A 225 -8.92 28.07 13.82
N GLU A 226 -10.01 27.73 14.51
CA GLU A 226 -10.83 28.67 15.27
C GLU A 226 -10.09 29.29 16.46
N HIS A 227 -8.94 28.74 16.84
CA HIS A 227 -8.11 29.23 17.94
C HIS A 227 -6.91 30.04 17.44
N VAL A 228 -6.74 30.13 16.12
CA VAL A 228 -5.65 30.88 15.49
C VAL A 228 -6.16 32.28 15.11
N PRO A 229 -5.64 33.36 15.72
CA PRO A 229 -6.09 34.72 15.44
C PRO A 229 -5.93 35.10 13.97
N ASP A 230 -4.79 34.73 13.37
CA ASP A 230 -4.55 34.86 11.94
C ASP A 230 -4.58 33.49 11.26
N TYR A 231 -5.78 32.94 11.12
CA TYR A 231 -5.95 31.65 10.43
C TYR A 231 -5.53 31.70 8.96
N ARG A 232 -5.47 32.89 8.34
CA ARG A 232 -5.05 33.03 6.93
C ARG A 232 -3.56 32.75 6.81
N ALA A 233 -2.75 33.28 7.72
CA ALA A 233 -1.34 32.90 7.83
C ALA A 233 -1.18 31.39 8.09
N ALA A 234 -2.05 30.79 8.91
CA ALA A 234 -2.04 29.35 9.12
C ALA A 234 -2.39 28.53 7.87
N LEU A 235 -3.41 28.96 7.10
CA LEU A 235 -3.73 28.31 5.82
C LEU A 235 -2.57 28.45 4.81
N ALA A 236 -1.91 29.61 4.77
CA ALA A 236 -0.75 29.85 3.93
C ALA A 236 0.43 28.93 4.31
N GLU A 237 0.69 28.75 5.60
CA GLU A 237 1.72 27.82 6.07
C GLU A 237 1.37 26.37 5.76
N CYS A 238 0.12 25.95 6.01
CA CYS A 238 -0.37 24.63 5.59
C CYS A 238 -0.16 24.42 4.08
N PHE A 239 -0.49 25.41 3.25
CA PHE A 239 -0.25 25.34 1.81
C PHE A 239 1.24 25.27 1.47
N ARG A 240 2.09 26.07 2.12
CA ARG A 240 3.54 26.12 1.87
C ARG A 240 4.19 24.77 2.15
N VAL A 241 3.90 24.18 3.30
CA VAL A 241 4.52 22.91 3.74
C VAL A 241 3.99 21.71 2.95
N LEU A 242 2.78 21.79 2.39
CA LEU A 242 2.26 20.75 1.52
C LEU A 242 3.08 20.61 0.23
N ALA A 243 3.51 19.39 -0.08
CA ALA A 243 4.10 19.03 -1.35
C ALA A 243 3.11 19.33 -2.49
N PRO A 244 3.56 19.61 -3.73
CA PRO A 244 2.64 19.64 -4.88
C PRO A 244 1.82 18.36 -4.98
N GLY A 245 0.52 18.51 -5.15
CA GLY A 245 -0.50 17.48 -4.97
C GLY A 245 -1.04 17.39 -3.53
N GLY A 246 -0.27 17.72 -2.49
CA GLY A 246 -0.65 17.52 -1.09
C GLY A 246 -2.07 18.00 -0.71
N VAL A 247 -2.64 17.34 0.31
CA VAL A 247 -4.01 17.59 0.77
C VAL A 247 -4.05 18.14 2.20
N LEU A 248 -4.84 19.19 2.39
CA LEU A 248 -5.25 19.66 3.72
C LEU A 248 -6.63 19.05 4.03
N LEU A 249 -6.77 18.36 5.16
CA LEU A 249 -8.08 17.99 5.72
C LEU A 249 -8.24 18.67 7.07
N LEU A 250 -9.36 19.37 7.23
CA LEU A 250 -9.62 20.12 8.44
C LEU A 250 -11.06 19.98 8.94
N THR A 251 -11.23 20.14 10.25
CA THR A 251 -12.52 20.42 10.88
C THR A 251 -12.41 21.70 11.69
N ALA A 252 -13.51 22.41 11.81
CA ALA A 252 -13.65 23.58 12.67
C ALA A 252 -15.15 23.78 12.97
N PRO A 253 -15.51 24.58 14.00
CA PRO A 253 -16.86 25.10 14.17
C PRO A 253 -17.35 25.74 12.87
N PHE A 254 -18.46 25.21 12.36
CA PHE A 254 -18.98 25.55 11.04
C PHE A 254 -20.43 26.02 11.10
N LEU A 255 -20.70 27.19 10.54
CA LEU A 255 -22.01 27.81 10.41
C LEU A 255 -22.62 27.42 9.07
N ALA A 256 -23.22 26.22 9.01
CA ALA A 256 -23.73 25.67 7.75
C ALA A 256 -24.86 26.53 7.12
N ASP A 257 -25.49 27.41 7.89
CA ASP A 257 -26.51 28.37 7.49
C ASP A 257 -25.94 29.74 7.04
N SER A 258 -24.62 29.97 7.16
CA SER A 258 -23.96 31.25 6.87
C SER A 258 -22.93 31.13 5.75
N ASP A 259 -23.00 32.03 4.77
CA ASP A 259 -21.94 32.18 3.76
C ASP A 259 -20.64 32.72 4.38
N ALA A 260 -20.74 33.65 5.33
CA ALA A 260 -19.59 34.36 5.87
C ALA A 260 -19.06 33.73 7.16
N THR A 261 -17.73 33.76 7.31
CA THR A 261 -17.05 33.45 8.57
C THR A 261 -17.35 34.53 9.61
N ARG A 262 -17.81 34.09 10.79
CA ARG A 262 -18.13 34.98 11.91
C ARG A 262 -16.90 35.16 12.80
N VAL A 263 -16.36 36.39 12.83
CA VAL A 263 -15.21 36.74 13.68
C VAL A 263 -15.70 37.19 15.06
N ARG A 264 -15.22 36.52 16.11
CA ARG A 264 -15.55 36.77 17.53
C ARG A 264 -14.54 37.67 18.20
N ALA A 265 -13.26 37.56 17.84
CA ALA A 265 -12.20 38.40 18.37
C ALA A 265 -11.07 38.58 17.34
N THR A 266 -10.28 39.64 17.50
CA THR A 266 -9.07 39.92 16.71
C THR A 266 -7.94 40.39 17.61
N LEU A 267 -6.69 40.18 17.19
CA LEU A 267 -5.52 40.77 17.83
C LEU A 267 -5.07 42.02 17.08
N GLY A 268 -4.84 43.12 17.80
CA GLY A 268 -4.20 44.33 17.30
C GLY A 268 -2.70 44.13 17.06
N ALA A 269 -2.07 45.07 16.34
CA ALA A 269 -0.64 45.03 16.03
C ALA A 269 0.27 45.10 17.28
N ASP A 270 -0.26 45.58 18.40
CA ASP A 270 0.37 45.64 19.72
C ASP A 270 0.09 44.39 20.59
N GLY A 271 -0.61 43.39 20.04
CA GLY A 271 -1.05 42.19 20.76
C GLY A 271 -2.31 42.41 21.62
N SER A 272 -2.97 43.57 21.54
CA SER A 272 -4.21 43.81 22.28
C SER A 272 -5.37 42.96 21.74
N LEU A 273 -6.12 42.33 22.63
CA LEU A 273 -7.28 41.50 22.27
C LEU A 273 -8.54 42.34 22.18
N GLN A 274 -9.15 42.39 21.00
CA GLN A 274 -10.43 43.06 20.77
C GLN A 274 -11.53 42.02 20.55
N HIS A 275 -12.57 42.06 21.39
CA HIS A 275 -13.76 41.23 21.24
C HIS A 275 -14.83 41.95 20.39
N HIS A 276 -15.31 41.28 19.34
CA HIS A 276 -16.43 41.74 18.49
C HIS A 276 -17.75 41.09 18.91
N LEU A 277 -17.68 39.91 19.54
CA LEU A 277 -18.79 39.15 20.09
C LEU A 277 -18.42 38.61 21.49
N PRO A 278 -19.39 38.18 22.32
CA PRO A 278 -19.09 37.58 23.61
C PRO A 278 -18.06 36.45 23.49
N PRO A 279 -17.04 36.38 24.38
CA PRO A 279 -15.98 35.38 24.27
C PRO A 279 -16.53 33.96 24.46
N GLN A 280 -15.98 33.03 23.70
CA GLN A 280 -16.30 31.61 23.76
C GLN A 280 -15.00 30.83 23.90
N PHE A 281 -14.93 29.92 24.87
CA PHE A 281 -13.74 29.11 25.12
C PHE A 281 -14.05 27.64 24.86
N HIS A 282 -13.20 26.96 24.09
CA HIS A 282 -13.24 25.51 23.89
C HIS A 282 -12.24 24.80 24.81
N GLY A 283 -12.30 23.48 24.87
CA GLY A 283 -11.38 22.69 25.70
C GLY A 283 -9.94 22.77 25.19
N ASP A 284 -8.97 22.86 26.11
CA ASP A 284 -7.54 22.89 25.80
C ASP A 284 -6.87 21.64 26.39
N PRO A 285 -6.35 20.70 25.56
CA PRO A 285 -5.62 19.52 26.02
C PRO A 285 -4.31 19.83 26.76
N VAL A 286 -3.73 21.01 26.53
CA VAL A 286 -2.49 21.50 27.16
C VAL A 286 -2.80 22.25 28.46
N GLN A 287 -3.90 22.98 28.52
CA GLN A 287 -4.38 23.72 29.70
C GLN A 287 -5.87 23.45 30.02
N PRO A 288 -6.21 22.27 30.56
CA PRO A 288 -7.60 21.81 30.72
C PRO A 288 -8.51 22.76 31.54
N ASP A 289 -7.91 23.52 32.48
CA ASP A 289 -8.63 24.38 33.41
C ASP A 289 -8.90 25.80 32.88
N ARG A 290 -8.30 26.19 31.75
CA ARG A 290 -8.37 27.57 31.21
C ARG A 290 -9.15 27.66 29.89
N GLY A 291 -9.15 26.59 29.11
CA GLY A 291 -9.74 26.58 27.78
C GLY A 291 -9.02 27.52 26.80
N VAL A 292 -9.42 27.47 25.54
CA VAL A 292 -8.81 28.25 24.45
C VAL A 292 -9.87 29.09 23.75
N LEU A 293 -9.56 30.38 23.53
CA LEU A 293 -10.51 31.32 22.94
C LEU A 293 -10.80 30.95 21.48
N CYS A 294 -12.07 30.92 21.11
CA CYS A 294 -12.53 30.85 19.74
C CYS A 294 -12.51 32.28 19.14
N TYR A 295 -11.65 32.52 18.16
CA TYR A 295 -11.54 33.78 17.43
C TYR A 295 -12.54 33.87 16.28
N GLN A 296 -12.95 32.73 15.70
CA GLN A 296 -13.83 32.68 14.54
C GLN A 296 -14.60 31.36 14.42
N GLU A 297 -15.78 31.42 13.84
CA GLU A 297 -16.58 30.27 13.39
C GLU A 297 -16.75 30.38 11.87
N PHE A 298 -16.43 29.32 11.15
CA PHE A 298 -16.29 29.39 9.69
C PHE A 298 -17.64 29.28 8.97
N GLY A 299 -17.80 30.06 7.91
CA GLY A 299 -18.91 29.95 6.94
C GLY A 299 -18.45 29.30 5.65
N TRP A 300 -19.32 29.27 4.63
CA TRP A 300 -18.99 28.68 3.31
C TRP A 300 -17.86 29.42 2.56
N ASP A 301 -17.60 30.68 2.91
CA ASP A 301 -16.47 31.48 2.42
C ASP A 301 -15.11 30.82 2.70
N LEU A 302 -15.03 29.87 3.64
CA LEU A 302 -13.82 29.07 3.87
C LEU A 302 -13.34 28.35 2.61
N LEU A 303 -14.24 27.86 1.75
CA LEU A 303 -13.86 27.22 0.48
C LEU A 303 -13.17 28.20 -0.46
N GLU A 304 -13.66 29.44 -0.53
CA GLU A 304 -13.03 30.51 -1.29
C GLU A 304 -11.69 30.90 -0.67
N ARG A 305 -11.59 31.01 0.67
CA ARG A 305 -10.32 31.31 1.36
C ARG A 305 -9.25 30.26 1.09
N LEU A 306 -9.62 28.98 1.03
CA LEU A 306 -8.72 27.91 0.64
C LEU A 306 -8.23 28.11 -0.81
N ARG A 307 -9.13 28.44 -1.74
CA ARG A 307 -8.76 28.72 -3.14
C ARG A 307 -7.86 29.96 -3.28
N GLU A 308 -8.17 31.04 -2.57
CA GLU A 308 -7.35 32.27 -2.50
C GLU A 308 -5.94 32.01 -1.95
N THR A 309 -5.79 31.04 -1.05
CA THR A 309 -4.49 30.63 -0.49
C THR A 309 -3.60 29.97 -1.55
N GLY A 310 -4.18 29.44 -2.64
CA GLY A 310 -3.47 28.81 -3.75
C GLY A 310 -3.83 27.34 -3.99
N PHE A 311 -4.76 26.77 -3.22
CA PHE A 311 -5.30 25.44 -3.48
C PHE A 311 -6.10 25.46 -4.80
N ILE A 312 -5.88 24.47 -5.66
CA ILE A 312 -6.58 24.39 -6.97
C ILE A 312 -8.00 23.88 -6.85
N ASP A 313 -8.27 23.19 -5.74
CA ASP A 313 -9.55 22.59 -5.45
C ASP A 313 -9.78 22.62 -3.93
N ALA A 314 -11.03 22.82 -3.54
CA ALA A 314 -11.47 22.84 -2.15
C ALA A 314 -12.95 22.44 -2.09
N ALA A 315 -13.31 21.60 -1.12
CA ALA A 315 -14.68 21.15 -0.93
C ALA A 315 -14.98 20.83 0.54
N ALA A 316 -16.26 20.94 0.89
CA ALA A 316 -16.78 20.37 2.12
C ALA A 316 -17.11 18.89 1.88
N ILE A 317 -16.82 18.06 2.88
CA ILE A 317 -17.03 16.62 2.89
C ILE A 317 -18.07 16.33 3.96
N ALA A 318 -19.27 15.97 3.55
CA ALA A 318 -20.36 15.57 4.42
C ALA A 318 -20.42 14.05 4.53
N LEU A 319 -20.43 13.52 5.76
CA LEU A 319 -20.51 12.09 5.98
C LEU A 319 -21.50 11.68 7.07
N ARG A 320 -22.01 10.46 6.94
CA ARG A 320 -22.85 9.77 7.94
C ARG A 320 -22.86 8.26 7.72
N SER A 321 -23.19 7.51 8.75
CA SER A 321 -23.35 6.05 8.67
C SER A 321 -23.90 5.49 9.97
N PRO A 322 -25.19 5.12 10.03
CA PRO A 322 -25.71 4.42 11.20
C PRO A 322 -24.98 3.11 11.49
N ALA A 323 -24.62 2.35 10.45
CA ALA A 323 -23.92 1.07 10.58
C ALA A 323 -22.50 1.19 11.18
N LEU A 324 -21.79 2.28 10.85
CA LEU A 324 -20.44 2.56 11.39
C LEU A 324 -20.48 3.41 12.68
N GLY A 325 -21.69 3.72 13.18
CA GLY A 325 -21.89 4.59 14.33
C GLY A 325 -21.43 6.02 14.08
N TYR A 326 -21.58 6.53 12.85
CA TYR A 326 -21.45 7.94 12.50
C TYR A 326 -22.82 8.60 12.51
N LEU A 327 -23.31 8.90 13.71
CA LEU A 327 -24.59 9.57 13.97
C LEU A 327 -24.39 11.08 14.21
N GLY A 328 -25.48 11.82 14.43
CA GLY A 328 -25.47 13.26 14.69
C GLY A 328 -25.71 14.10 13.44
N GLY A 329 -26.55 13.60 12.52
CA GLY A 329 -26.76 14.23 11.21
C GLY A 329 -25.52 14.13 10.30
N TRP A 330 -25.39 15.09 9.38
CA TRP A 330 -24.24 15.19 8.48
C TRP A 330 -23.04 15.79 9.21
N GLN A 331 -22.00 14.99 9.39
CA GLN A 331 -20.71 15.50 9.89
C GLN A 331 -19.98 16.18 8.74
N ILE A 332 -19.46 17.38 8.96
CA ILE A 332 -18.78 18.17 7.94
C ILE A 332 -17.28 18.27 8.26
N ALA A 333 -16.47 18.02 7.24
CA ALA A 333 -15.05 18.35 7.18
C ALA A 333 -14.77 19.16 5.91
N PHE A 334 -13.58 19.74 5.80
CA PHE A 334 -13.15 20.45 4.59
C PHE A 334 -11.85 19.87 4.09
N ALA A 335 -11.76 19.66 2.78
CA ALA A 335 -10.56 19.21 2.12
C ALA A 335 -10.13 20.22 1.06
N ALA A 336 -8.83 20.46 0.94
CA ALA A 336 -8.25 21.31 -0.10
C ALA A 336 -7.00 20.69 -0.70
N TRP A 337 -6.82 20.83 -2.02
CA TRP A 337 -5.77 20.15 -2.79
C TRP A 337 -4.83 21.15 -3.46
N LYS A 338 -3.53 20.98 -3.23
CA LYS A 338 -2.49 21.80 -3.84
C LYS A 338 -2.26 21.37 -5.28
N SER A 339 -2.03 22.33 -6.17
CA SER A 339 -1.78 22.05 -7.60
C SER A 339 -0.71 20.96 -7.78
N PRO A 340 -0.95 19.96 -8.63
CA PRO A 340 0.12 19.24 -9.27
C PRO A 340 0.69 20.22 -10.29
N ALA A 341 1.71 20.99 -9.92
CA ALA A 341 2.51 21.69 -10.93
C ALA A 341 2.89 20.68 -12.02
N GLU A 342 3.07 21.13 -13.27
CA GLU A 342 3.94 20.41 -14.22
C GLU A 342 5.32 20.35 -13.57
N ARG A 343 5.50 19.36 -12.70
CA ARG A 343 6.81 18.98 -12.24
C ARG A 343 7.47 18.43 -13.49
N CYS A 344 8.42 19.20 -14.02
CA CYS A 344 9.74 18.62 -14.22
C CYS A 344 9.99 17.79 -12.95
N ALA A 345 9.88 16.47 -13.11
CA ALA A 345 9.66 15.54 -12.02
C ALA A 345 10.75 15.72 -10.96
N THR A 346 10.52 16.51 -9.92
CA THR A 346 11.14 16.25 -8.64
C THR A 346 10.41 15.05 -8.09
N GLN A 347 10.90 13.90 -8.57
CA GLN A 347 10.54 12.58 -8.12
C GLN A 347 10.78 12.47 -6.61
N PRO A 348 10.15 11.48 -5.94
CA PRO A 348 10.60 11.13 -4.60
C PRO A 348 12.12 11.01 -4.64
N SER A 349 12.83 11.75 -3.79
CA SER A 349 14.19 11.37 -3.45
C SER A 349 14.11 9.93 -3.01
N PHE A 350 14.69 9.00 -3.77
CA PHE A 350 14.77 7.61 -3.40
C PHE A 350 15.63 7.54 -2.12
N ASP A 351 14.96 7.64 -0.97
CA ASP A 351 15.64 7.51 0.30
C ASP A 351 16.06 6.04 0.49
N ARG A 352 17.10 5.85 1.30
CA ARG A 352 17.70 4.53 1.60
C ARG A 352 16.65 3.47 1.93
N GLU A 353 15.62 3.84 2.68
CA GLU A 353 14.60 2.93 3.17
C GLU A 353 13.61 2.51 2.07
N THR A 354 13.26 3.44 1.18
CA THR A 354 12.37 3.19 0.03
C THR A 354 13.00 2.20 -0.95
N LEU A 355 14.29 2.35 -1.26
CA LEU A 355 15.00 1.41 -2.14
C LEU A 355 15.13 0.02 -1.51
N LEU A 356 15.50 -0.03 -0.22
CA LEU A 356 15.64 -1.30 0.49
C LEU A 356 14.32 -2.05 0.60
N GLN A 357 13.18 -1.38 0.75
CA GLN A 357 11.88 -2.06 0.89
C GLN A 357 11.06 -2.09 -0.40
N SER A 358 11.63 -1.64 -1.52
CA SER A 358 10.92 -1.58 -2.78
C SER A 358 10.60 -2.99 -3.33
N PRO A 359 9.34 -3.24 -3.71
CA PRO A 359 8.95 -4.42 -4.49
C PRO A 359 9.66 -4.48 -5.85
N GLN A 360 9.90 -3.33 -6.49
CA GLN A 360 10.59 -3.24 -7.78
C GLN A 360 12.02 -3.83 -7.74
N ALA A 361 12.75 -3.64 -6.65
CA ALA A 361 14.07 -4.26 -6.47
C ALA A 361 13.97 -5.80 -6.35
N GLY A 362 12.90 -6.27 -5.68
CA GLY A 362 12.57 -7.69 -5.59
C GLY A 362 12.22 -8.30 -6.95
N GLU A 363 11.36 -7.62 -7.69
CA GLU A 363 10.92 -7.95 -9.05
C GLU A 363 12.13 -8.07 -9.99
N TYR A 364 13.00 -7.06 -9.98
CA TYR A 364 14.23 -7.07 -10.75
C TYR A 364 15.11 -8.28 -10.43
N ALA A 365 15.35 -8.55 -9.14
CA ALA A 365 16.18 -9.68 -8.73
C ALA A 365 15.55 -11.05 -9.08
N TRP A 366 14.22 -11.14 -9.05
CA TRP A 366 13.46 -12.33 -9.44
C TRP A 366 13.52 -12.59 -10.95
N HIS A 367 13.24 -11.56 -11.75
CA HIS A 367 13.20 -11.64 -13.21
C HIS A 367 14.57 -11.75 -13.87
N ALA A 368 15.63 -11.20 -13.26
CA ALA A 368 16.97 -11.26 -13.82
C ALA A 368 17.44 -12.69 -14.13
N ILE A 369 16.93 -13.72 -13.44
CA ILE A 369 17.51 -15.08 -13.51
C ILE A 369 16.51 -16.20 -13.66
N THR A 370 15.25 -16.04 -13.24
CA THR A 370 14.29 -17.15 -13.31
C THR A 370 14.17 -17.67 -14.75
N VAL A 371 14.22 -18.99 -14.95
CA VAL A 371 14.01 -19.62 -16.26
C VAL A 371 12.68 -20.34 -16.20
N ASP A 372 11.83 -20.08 -17.18
CA ASP A 372 10.55 -20.78 -17.34
C ASP A 372 10.51 -21.38 -18.74
N ASP A 373 10.55 -22.70 -18.82
CA ASP A 373 10.55 -23.42 -20.11
C ASP A 373 9.20 -23.29 -20.83
N ARG A 374 8.16 -22.76 -20.17
CA ARG A 374 6.83 -22.53 -20.75
C ARG A 374 6.75 -21.23 -21.54
N ILE A 375 7.76 -20.35 -21.47
CA ILE A 375 7.78 -19.04 -22.13
C ILE A 375 7.29 -19.10 -23.59
N PRO A 376 7.77 -20.02 -24.45
CA PRO A 376 7.34 -20.04 -25.85
C PRO A 376 5.84 -20.31 -26.04
N ARG A 377 5.30 -21.25 -25.27
CA ARG A 377 3.88 -21.59 -25.31
C ARG A 377 3.04 -20.41 -24.80
N VAL A 378 3.39 -19.87 -23.64
CA VAL A 378 2.65 -18.78 -23.00
C VAL A 378 2.69 -17.50 -23.83
N SER A 379 3.82 -17.17 -24.48
CA SER A 379 3.89 -16.03 -25.41
C SER A 379 2.96 -16.18 -26.61
N THR A 380 2.74 -17.41 -27.08
CA THR A 380 1.77 -17.68 -28.15
C THR A 380 0.33 -17.58 -27.63
N GLU A 381 0.05 -18.10 -26.43
CA GLU A 381 -1.27 -18.00 -25.78
C GLU A 381 -1.67 -16.54 -25.49
N HIS A 382 -0.73 -15.71 -25.03
CA HIS A 382 -0.92 -14.26 -24.86
C HIS A 382 -1.24 -13.59 -26.20
N PHE A 383 -0.50 -13.94 -27.26
CA PHE A 383 -0.75 -13.41 -28.59
C PHE A 383 -2.15 -13.79 -29.09
N ASP A 384 -2.57 -15.04 -28.89
CA ASP A 384 -3.89 -15.51 -29.29
C ASP A 384 -5.01 -14.81 -28.50
N ALA A 385 -4.78 -14.45 -27.24
CA ALA A 385 -5.72 -13.63 -26.46
C ALA A 385 -5.89 -12.23 -27.07
N ILE A 386 -4.78 -11.58 -27.43
CA ILE A 386 -4.80 -10.30 -28.13
C ILE A 386 -5.49 -10.44 -29.50
N ASP A 387 -5.16 -11.48 -30.28
CA ASP A 387 -5.73 -11.72 -31.61
C ASP A 387 -7.27 -11.81 -31.57
N ARG A 388 -7.79 -12.58 -30.60
CA ARG A 388 -9.22 -12.74 -30.37
C ARG A 388 -9.88 -11.43 -30.00
N ALA A 389 -9.34 -10.70 -29.02
CA ALA A 389 -9.91 -9.42 -28.57
C ALA A 389 -9.94 -8.39 -29.70
N LEU A 390 -8.87 -8.26 -30.49
CA LEU A 390 -8.83 -7.34 -31.62
C LEU A 390 -9.85 -7.72 -32.71
N GLY A 391 -10.02 -9.02 -32.95
CA GLY A 391 -11.03 -9.55 -33.89
C GLY A 391 -12.46 -9.26 -33.45
N VAL A 392 -12.79 -9.51 -32.18
CA VAL A 392 -14.12 -9.26 -31.61
C VAL A 392 -14.46 -7.77 -31.58
N HIS A 393 -13.48 -6.91 -31.24
CA HIS A 393 -13.71 -5.48 -30.99
C HIS A 393 -13.38 -4.58 -32.19
N GLY A 394 -13.09 -5.17 -33.35
CA GLY A 394 -12.94 -4.49 -34.63
C GLY A 394 -11.73 -3.56 -34.74
N ILE A 395 -10.62 -3.89 -34.06
CA ILE A 395 -9.36 -3.14 -34.17
C ILE A 395 -8.53 -3.74 -35.31
N PRO A 396 -8.11 -2.94 -36.32
CA PRO A 396 -7.23 -3.43 -37.38
C PRO A 396 -5.92 -3.96 -36.79
N LYS A 397 -5.56 -5.20 -37.14
CA LYS A 397 -4.36 -5.87 -36.66
C LYS A 397 -3.09 -5.30 -37.33
N ARG A 398 -3.17 -5.00 -38.63
CA ARG A 398 -2.02 -4.58 -39.43
C ARG A 398 -1.52 -3.20 -39.01
N GLY A 399 -0.23 -3.08 -38.66
CA GLY A 399 0.38 -1.81 -38.26
C GLY A 399 -0.06 -1.27 -36.90
N VAL A 400 -0.77 -2.08 -36.10
CA VAL A 400 -1.25 -1.67 -34.77
C VAL A 400 -0.08 -1.35 -33.84
N ARG A 401 -0.18 -0.29 -33.03
CA ARG A 401 0.77 0.02 -31.97
C ARG A 401 0.39 -0.73 -30.71
N LEU A 402 1.13 -1.79 -30.42
CA LEU A 402 0.92 -2.67 -29.28
C LEU A 402 1.94 -2.36 -28.19
N LEU A 403 1.47 -2.16 -26.96
CA LEU A 403 2.30 -2.11 -25.76
C LEU A 403 2.06 -3.37 -24.92
N GLU A 404 3.12 -4.11 -24.62
CA GLU A 404 3.14 -5.18 -23.62
C GLU A 404 3.83 -4.66 -22.35
N VAL A 405 3.12 -4.70 -21.22
CA VAL A 405 3.57 -4.23 -19.90
C VAL A 405 3.83 -5.44 -19.01
N GLY A 406 5.02 -5.50 -18.40
CA GLY A 406 5.45 -6.68 -17.63
C GLY A 406 5.79 -7.86 -18.54
N ALA A 407 6.48 -7.61 -19.65
CA ALA A 407 6.77 -8.63 -20.65
C ALA A 407 7.66 -9.75 -20.12
N TYR A 408 8.46 -9.50 -19.08
CA TYR A 408 9.46 -10.44 -18.57
C TYR A 408 10.32 -10.98 -19.73
N ARG A 409 10.35 -12.30 -19.94
CA ARG A 409 11.02 -12.98 -21.06
C ARG A 409 10.05 -13.40 -22.16
N HIS A 410 8.77 -13.06 -22.03
CA HIS A 410 7.79 -13.32 -23.07
C HIS A 410 8.12 -12.50 -24.31
N PHE A 411 7.82 -13.09 -25.46
CA PHE A 411 8.04 -12.50 -26.75
C PHE A 411 6.73 -12.30 -27.52
N THR A 412 5.63 -12.07 -26.80
CA THR A 412 4.29 -11.85 -27.40
C THR A 412 4.33 -10.74 -28.46
N GLY A 413 5.00 -9.62 -28.16
CA GLY A 413 5.20 -8.55 -29.12
C GLY A 413 6.05 -8.91 -30.36
N TYR A 414 6.95 -9.91 -30.28
CA TYR A 414 7.65 -10.43 -31.48
C TYR A 414 6.69 -11.17 -32.40
N VAL A 415 5.79 -11.99 -31.83
CA VAL A 415 4.76 -12.71 -32.57
C VAL A 415 3.84 -11.72 -33.29
N ALA A 416 3.39 -10.67 -32.59
CA ALA A 416 2.56 -9.62 -33.17
C ALA A 416 3.28 -8.81 -34.26
N ALA A 417 4.53 -8.42 -34.02
CA ALA A 417 5.33 -7.70 -35.00
C ALA A 417 5.53 -8.54 -36.28
N GLN A 418 5.78 -9.84 -36.17
CA GLN A 418 5.97 -10.71 -37.33
C GLN A 418 4.68 -11.05 -38.06
N ARG A 419 3.60 -11.41 -37.34
CA ARG A 419 2.34 -11.86 -37.95
C ARG A 419 1.46 -10.71 -38.45
N TRP A 420 1.48 -9.56 -37.78
CA TRP A 420 0.63 -8.42 -38.11
C TRP A 420 1.40 -7.22 -38.64
N SER A 421 2.72 -7.26 -38.72
CA SER A 421 3.52 -6.05 -38.94
C SER A 421 3.18 -4.96 -37.90
N ALA A 422 2.88 -5.37 -36.66
CA ALA A 422 2.55 -4.47 -35.56
C ALA A 422 3.78 -3.66 -35.11
N GLU A 423 3.56 -2.42 -34.72
CA GLU A 423 4.56 -1.60 -34.03
C GLU A 423 4.55 -1.96 -32.53
N ALA A 424 5.12 -3.12 -32.19
CA ALA A 424 5.13 -3.62 -30.83
C ALA A 424 6.23 -3.02 -29.96
N THR A 425 5.90 -2.72 -28.70
CA THR A 425 6.82 -2.32 -27.63
C THR A 425 6.61 -3.23 -26.44
N LEU A 426 7.67 -3.88 -25.95
CA LEU A 426 7.67 -4.73 -24.78
C LEU A 426 8.40 -4.01 -23.65
N THR A 427 7.81 -4.02 -22.46
CA THR A 427 8.34 -3.33 -21.29
C THR A 427 8.41 -4.23 -20.07
N ASP A 428 9.51 -4.13 -19.34
CA ASP A 428 9.75 -4.83 -18.07
C ASP A 428 10.72 -3.98 -17.25
N ILE A 429 10.77 -4.17 -15.93
CA ILE A 429 11.72 -3.44 -15.10
C ILE A 429 13.15 -3.95 -15.27
N ALA A 430 13.32 -5.22 -15.65
CA ALA A 430 14.61 -5.86 -15.84
C ALA A 430 14.99 -5.91 -17.33
N SER A 431 15.96 -5.08 -17.74
CA SER A 431 16.47 -5.06 -19.12
C SER A 431 17.00 -6.41 -19.59
N ARG A 432 17.63 -7.18 -18.68
CA ARG A 432 18.12 -8.53 -18.97
C ARG A 432 17.01 -9.53 -19.31
N SER A 433 15.83 -9.40 -18.71
CA SER A 433 14.68 -10.24 -19.05
C SER A 433 14.22 -10.00 -20.48
N LEU A 434 14.17 -8.73 -20.89
CA LEU A 434 13.82 -8.36 -22.27
C LEU A 434 14.87 -8.89 -23.28
N GLN A 435 16.16 -8.85 -22.92
CA GLN A 435 17.23 -9.43 -23.75
C GLN A 435 17.10 -10.95 -23.87
N ALA A 436 16.84 -11.66 -22.77
CA ALA A 436 16.60 -13.10 -22.80
C ALA A 436 15.33 -13.45 -23.59
N GLY A 437 14.27 -12.62 -23.51
CA GLY A 437 13.07 -12.77 -24.34
C GLY A 437 13.35 -12.63 -25.84
N ARG A 438 14.23 -11.69 -26.23
CA ARG A 438 14.73 -11.57 -27.62
C ARG A 438 15.44 -12.83 -28.09
N GLU A 439 16.34 -13.38 -27.26
CA GLU A 439 17.05 -14.63 -27.58
C GLU A 439 16.06 -15.80 -27.76
N ALA A 440 15.10 -15.93 -26.85
CA ALA A 440 14.06 -16.95 -26.91
C ALA A 440 13.20 -16.78 -28.18
N ALA A 441 12.84 -15.56 -28.55
CA ALA A 441 12.10 -15.26 -29.77
C ALA A 441 12.87 -15.69 -31.02
N HIS A 442 14.16 -15.34 -31.10
CA HIS A 442 15.02 -15.72 -32.22
C HIS A 442 15.19 -17.24 -32.32
N ALA A 443 15.40 -17.92 -31.19
CA ALA A 443 15.48 -19.37 -31.13
C ALA A 443 14.17 -20.05 -31.56
N ALA A 444 13.03 -19.41 -31.31
CA ALA A 444 11.71 -19.84 -31.76
C ALA A 444 11.38 -19.42 -33.21
N GLY A 445 12.32 -18.81 -33.95
CA GLY A 445 12.15 -18.45 -35.37
C GLY A 445 11.45 -17.11 -35.62
N PHE A 446 11.32 -16.25 -34.60
CA PHE A 446 10.79 -14.90 -34.76
C PHE A 446 11.92 -13.89 -35.00
N ALA A 447 11.95 -13.28 -36.19
CA ALA A 447 13.00 -12.35 -36.63
C ALA A 447 12.59 -10.86 -36.55
N ALA A 448 11.33 -10.60 -36.20
CA ALA A 448 10.83 -9.23 -36.03
C ALA A 448 11.58 -8.51 -34.89
N LYS A 449 11.65 -7.17 -34.97
CA LYS A 449 12.40 -6.34 -34.02
C LYS A 449 11.47 -5.35 -33.32
N PRO A 450 10.65 -5.82 -32.36
CA PRO A 450 9.88 -4.91 -31.53
C PRO A 450 10.81 -4.06 -30.66
N ARG A 451 10.27 -3.00 -30.08
CA ARG A 451 11.02 -2.13 -29.18
C ARG A 451 11.04 -2.73 -27.78
N LEU A 452 12.22 -2.84 -27.19
CA LEU A 452 12.39 -3.25 -25.80
C LEU A 452 12.67 -2.02 -24.94
N VAL A 453 11.95 -1.84 -23.84
CA VAL A 453 12.13 -0.68 -22.94
C VAL A 453 12.12 -1.12 -21.48
N ALA A 454 13.21 -0.86 -20.77
CA ALA A 454 13.27 -1.02 -19.32
C ALA A 454 12.44 0.08 -18.66
N ALA A 455 11.40 -0.28 -17.92
CA ALA A 455 10.47 0.70 -17.34
C ALA A 455 9.80 0.20 -16.06
N ASP A 456 9.57 1.12 -15.12
CA ASP A 456 8.61 0.93 -14.05
C ASP A 456 7.20 1.18 -14.60
N PHE A 457 6.32 0.17 -14.53
CA PHE A 457 4.96 0.27 -15.05
C PHE A 457 4.06 1.24 -14.26
N HIS A 458 4.49 1.72 -13.09
CA HIS A 458 3.85 2.83 -12.37
C HIS A 458 4.04 4.19 -13.04
N ASP A 459 5.05 4.29 -13.90
CA ASP A 459 5.44 5.53 -14.57
C ASP A 459 6.09 5.19 -15.90
N LEU A 460 5.27 4.92 -16.92
CA LEU A 460 5.76 4.48 -18.21
C LEU A 460 6.44 5.66 -18.93
N PRO A 461 7.61 5.45 -19.56
CA PRO A 461 8.40 6.51 -20.20
C PRO A 461 7.74 7.14 -21.44
N PHE A 462 6.55 6.68 -21.83
CA PHE A 462 5.89 7.02 -23.08
C PHE A 462 5.03 8.28 -22.99
N GLY A 463 4.85 8.97 -24.12
CA GLY A 463 3.89 10.06 -24.25
C GLY A 463 2.44 9.57 -24.05
N ASP A 464 1.51 10.52 -23.93
CA ASP A 464 0.07 10.19 -23.90
C ASP A 464 -0.40 9.68 -25.26
N CYS A 465 -1.41 8.81 -25.24
CA CYS A 465 -2.16 8.44 -26.44
C CYS A 465 -1.31 7.84 -27.59
N GLN A 466 -0.28 7.07 -27.26
CA GLN A 466 0.67 6.51 -28.23
C GLN A 466 0.33 5.11 -28.73
N TYR A 467 -0.45 4.34 -27.97
CA TYR A 467 -0.73 2.95 -28.30
C TYR A 467 -2.20 2.73 -28.61
N ASP A 468 -2.45 1.81 -29.53
CA ASP A 468 -3.81 1.39 -29.90
C ASP A 468 -4.27 0.25 -28.99
N VAL A 469 -3.32 -0.55 -28.49
CA VAL A 469 -3.54 -1.70 -27.61
C VAL A 469 -2.48 -1.72 -26.52
N ALA A 470 -2.88 -1.90 -25.27
CA ALA A 470 -2.02 -2.15 -24.13
C ALA A 470 -2.43 -3.49 -23.51
N PHE A 471 -1.45 -4.36 -23.29
CA PHE A 471 -1.63 -5.71 -22.81
C PHE A 471 -0.78 -5.93 -21.55
N VAL A 472 -1.36 -6.59 -20.56
CA VAL A 472 -0.69 -6.99 -19.32
C VAL A 472 -1.22 -8.35 -18.89
N ALA A 473 -0.32 -9.22 -18.44
CA ALA A 473 -0.67 -10.54 -17.97
C ALA A 473 0.09 -10.87 -16.69
N SER A 474 -0.64 -11.28 -15.65
CA SER A 474 -0.06 -11.71 -14.37
C SER A 474 1.07 -10.79 -13.87
N THR A 475 0.83 -9.47 -13.87
CA THR A 475 1.83 -8.46 -13.51
C THR A 475 1.29 -7.45 -12.51
N ILE A 476 0.02 -7.02 -12.65
CA ILE A 476 -0.52 -5.92 -11.83
C ILE A 476 -0.53 -6.30 -10.34
N HIS A 477 -0.74 -7.57 -10.03
CA HIS A 477 -0.71 -8.04 -8.66
C HIS A 477 0.66 -7.91 -7.97
N HIS A 478 1.77 -7.63 -8.68
CA HIS A 478 3.10 -7.40 -8.07
C HIS A 478 3.26 -6.01 -7.46
N THR A 479 2.22 -5.17 -7.46
CA THR A 479 2.25 -3.83 -6.89
C THR A 479 1.21 -3.56 -5.81
N ARG A 480 1.58 -2.75 -4.82
CA ARG A 480 0.68 -2.13 -3.84
C ARG A 480 -0.17 -0.98 -4.39
N SER A 481 0.01 -0.58 -5.64
CA SER A 481 -0.66 0.56 -6.26
C SER A 481 -1.23 0.23 -7.65
N PRO A 482 -2.06 -0.82 -7.77
CA PRO A 482 -2.63 -1.25 -9.05
C PRO A 482 -3.37 -0.12 -9.79
N GLU A 483 -4.05 0.77 -9.08
CA GLU A 483 -4.74 1.93 -9.66
C GLU A 483 -3.81 2.80 -10.50
N ARG A 484 -2.59 3.03 -9.98
CA ARG A 484 -1.61 3.87 -10.65
C ARG A 484 -1.18 3.23 -11.97
N VAL A 485 -1.04 1.90 -11.98
CA VAL A 485 -0.68 1.11 -13.16
C VAL A 485 -1.79 1.16 -14.19
N LEU A 486 -3.03 0.87 -13.79
CA LEU A 486 -4.19 0.88 -14.69
C LEU A 486 -4.36 2.26 -15.34
N ARG A 487 -4.27 3.33 -14.55
CA ARG A 487 -4.33 4.71 -15.06
C ARG A 487 -3.16 5.03 -15.99
N GLU A 488 -1.96 4.54 -15.69
CA GLU A 488 -0.78 4.72 -16.54
C GLU A 488 -0.94 4.01 -17.88
N MET A 489 -1.52 2.80 -17.89
CA MET A 489 -1.85 2.06 -19.10
C MET A 489 -2.95 2.77 -19.91
N PHE A 490 -4.00 3.28 -19.26
CA PHE A 490 -4.98 4.12 -19.94
C PHE A 490 -4.37 5.41 -20.48
N ARG A 491 -3.44 6.03 -19.77
CA ARG A 491 -2.78 7.27 -20.20
C ARG A 491 -2.08 7.09 -21.54
N VAL A 492 -1.30 6.02 -21.69
CA VAL A 492 -0.56 5.74 -22.92
C VAL A 492 -1.43 5.23 -24.07
N LEU A 493 -2.64 4.75 -23.79
CA LEU A 493 -3.62 4.39 -24.81
C LEU A 493 -4.24 5.62 -25.49
N ARG A 494 -4.44 5.57 -26.80
CA ARG A 494 -5.25 6.58 -27.51
C ARG A 494 -6.74 6.45 -27.12
N PRO A 495 -7.55 7.51 -27.26
CA PRO A 495 -9.00 7.40 -27.17
C PRO A 495 -9.54 6.27 -28.06
N GLY A 496 -10.40 5.41 -27.52
CA GLY A 496 -10.92 4.23 -28.22
C GLY A 496 -9.98 3.02 -28.33
N GLY A 497 -8.73 3.13 -27.84
CA GLY A 497 -7.77 2.03 -27.73
C GLY A 497 -8.17 0.99 -26.67
N LEU A 498 -7.57 -0.20 -26.73
CA LEU A 498 -7.94 -1.33 -25.86
C LEU A 498 -6.88 -1.62 -24.79
N LEU A 499 -7.32 -1.78 -23.55
CA LEU A 499 -6.57 -2.32 -22.43
C LEU A 499 -7.01 -3.76 -22.19
N LEU A 500 -6.08 -4.71 -22.23
CA LEU A 500 -6.32 -6.15 -22.03
C LEU A 500 -5.57 -6.61 -20.79
N LEU A 501 -6.30 -7.19 -19.85
CA LEU A 501 -5.78 -7.84 -18.64
C LEU A 501 -6.01 -9.34 -18.76
N GLU A 502 -4.96 -10.13 -18.55
CA GLU A 502 -5.03 -11.58 -18.50
C GLU A 502 -4.50 -12.11 -17.17
N ASN A 503 -5.27 -13.01 -16.56
CA ASN A 503 -4.86 -13.79 -15.39
C ASN A 503 -4.36 -12.93 -14.22
N GLU A 504 -5.11 -11.86 -13.88
CA GLU A 504 -4.82 -11.04 -12.70
C GLU A 504 -5.57 -11.59 -11.48
N PRO A 505 -4.89 -12.01 -10.41
CA PRO A 505 -5.53 -12.57 -9.24
C PRO A 505 -6.32 -11.51 -8.47
N CYS A 506 -7.50 -11.90 -8.01
CA CYS A 506 -8.41 -11.09 -7.22
C CYS A 506 -8.51 -11.61 -5.78
N SER A 507 -8.78 -10.69 -4.86
CA SER A 507 -8.87 -10.96 -3.45
C SER A 507 -10.02 -11.88 -3.07
N ARG A 508 -9.83 -12.62 -1.98
CA ARG A 508 -10.87 -13.48 -1.41
C ARG A 508 -11.13 -13.17 0.05
N LEU A 509 -12.40 -13.07 0.42
CA LEU A 509 -12.84 -12.81 1.80
C LEU A 509 -12.63 -14.04 2.70
N ALA A 510 -12.90 -15.24 2.19
CA ALA A 510 -12.82 -16.52 2.89
C ALA A 510 -11.37 -17.07 2.92
N CYS A 511 -10.47 -16.28 3.49
CA CYS A 511 -9.09 -16.66 3.71
C CYS A 511 -8.52 -15.98 4.96
N PHE A 512 -7.64 -16.69 5.67
CA PHE A 512 -6.96 -16.19 6.87
C PHE A 512 -5.59 -15.55 6.57
N HIS A 513 -5.04 -15.74 5.37
CA HIS A 513 -3.72 -15.26 4.92
C HIS A 513 -2.64 -15.41 6.00
N ARG A 514 -2.54 -16.60 6.64
CA ARG A 514 -1.63 -16.79 7.79
C ARG A 514 -0.16 -16.85 7.42
N PHE A 515 0.12 -17.34 6.23
CA PHE A 515 1.46 -17.47 5.67
C PHE A 515 1.33 -17.74 4.18
N ALA A 516 2.36 -17.35 3.42
CA ALA A 516 2.48 -17.75 2.04
C ALA A 516 2.91 -19.22 1.91
N SER A 517 2.32 -19.90 0.93
CA SER A 517 2.57 -21.30 0.60
C SER A 517 3.64 -21.43 -0.47
N ASN A 518 4.44 -22.49 -0.40
CA ASN A 518 5.39 -22.83 -1.46
C ASN A 518 4.67 -23.22 -2.76
N ARG A 519 5.43 -23.53 -3.81
CA ARG A 519 4.88 -24.26 -4.95
C ARG A 519 4.59 -25.72 -4.57
N PRO A 520 3.63 -26.40 -5.21
CA PRO A 520 3.23 -27.76 -4.86
C PRO A 520 4.39 -28.76 -4.76
N GLU A 521 5.36 -28.66 -5.67
CA GLU A 521 6.56 -29.50 -5.70
C GLU A 521 7.51 -29.29 -4.51
N ARG A 522 7.34 -28.20 -3.75
CA ARG A 522 8.15 -27.82 -2.57
C ARG A 522 7.33 -27.68 -1.30
N PHE A 523 6.09 -28.17 -1.28
CA PHE A 523 5.27 -28.09 -0.08
C PHE A 523 5.97 -28.73 1.13
N THR A 524 5.86 -28.10 2.30
CA THR A 524 6.22 -28.72 3.57
C THR A 524 5.22 -29.83 3.93
N ALA A 525 5.52 -30.61 4.98
CA ALA A 525 4.56 -31.60 5.48
C ALA A 525 3.22 -30.97 5.91
N LEU A 526 3.27 -29.77 6.51
CA LEU A 526 2.08 -29.01 6.86
C LEU A 526 1.32 -28.52 5.62
N GLU A 527 2.02 -27.97 4.62
CA GLU A 527 1.38 -27.47 3.38
C GLU A 527 0.71 -28.61 2.60
N ARG A 528 1.37 -29.77 2.46
CA ARG A 528 0.75 -30.97 1.85
C ARG A 528 -0.49 -31.40 2.61
N PHE A 529 -0.41 -31.48 3.93
CA PHE A 529 -1.55 -31.84 4.76
C PHE A 529 -2.72 -30.86 4.58
N LEU A 530 -2.44 -29.56 4.61
CA LEU A 530 -3.46 -28.53 4.39
C LEU A 530 -4.07 -28.61 2.99
N GLU A 531 -3.27 -28.94 1.96
CA GLU A 531 -3.78 -29.13 0.60
C GLU A 531 -4.65 -30.38 0.49
N GLU A 532 -4.23 -31.52 1.06
CA GLU A 532 -4.99 -32.77 1.09
C GLU A 532 -6.34 -32.63 1.81
N GLN A 533 -6.41 -31.78 2.83
CA GLN A 533 -7.66 -31.45 3.53
C GLN A 533 -8.49 -30.36 2.81
N GLY A 534 -8.01 -29.81 1.70
CA GLY A 534 -8.66 -28.71 0.98
C GLY A 534 -8.63 -27.36 1.72
N LEU A 535 -7.77 -27.21 2.72
CA LEU A 535 -7.72 -26.05 3.62
C LEU A 535 -6.63 -25.04 3.31
N LEU A 536 -5.64 -25.40 2.49
CA LEU A 536 -4.51 -24.51 2.19
C LEU A 536 -4.99 -23.14 1.70
N ARG A 537 -6.00 -23.12 0.81
CA ARG A 537 -6.62 -21.91 0.24
C ARG A 537 -7.36 -21.03 1.26
N THR A 538 -7.86 -21.65 2.33
CA THR A 538 -8.58 -20.94 3.40
C THR A 538 -7.62 -20.46 4.50
N VAL A 539 -6.56 -21.22 4.80
CA VAL A 539 -5.65 -20.94 5.93
C VAL A 539 -4.44 -20.08 5.51
N ALA A 540 -3.78 -20.44 4.42
CA ALA A 540 -2.61 -19.78 3.88
C ALA A 540 -3.00 -18.83 2.74
N SER A 541 -2.03 -18.13 2.15
CA SER A 541 -2.29 -17.42 0.90
C SER A 541 -2.77 -18.41 -0.18
N PRO A 542 -3.89 -18.13 -0.88
CA PRO A 542 -4.56 -19.01 -1.83
C PRO A 542 -3.74 -19.39 -3.06
N PHE A 543 -2.73 -18.61 -3.42
CA PHE A 543 -1.90 -18.89 -4.58
C PHE A 543 -0.69 -19.76 -4.18
N PRO A 544 -0.64 -21.02 -4.65
CA PRO A 544 0.53 -21.86 -4.45
C PRO A 544 1.72 -21.25 -5.19
N GLY A 545 2.78 -20.93 -4.45
CA GLY A 545 3.94 -20.22 -4.99
C GLY A 545 4.13 -18.82 -4.44
N SER A 546 3.10 -18.26 -3.80
CA SER A 546 3.11 -16.97 -3.08
C SER A 546 4.36 -16.70 -2.26
N ARG A 547 4.89 -17.75 -1.62
CA ARG A 547 6.07 -17.64 -0.78
C ARG A 547 7.30 -17.22 -1.56
N ALA A 548 7.48 -17.78 -2.76
CA ALA A 548 8.63 -17.47 -3.58
C ALA A 548 8.64 -16.00 -4.02
N GLU A 549 7.50 -15.33 -4.06
CA GLU A 549 7.42 -13.90 -4.38
C GLU A 549 7.61 -13.03 -3.12
N GLU A 550 6.92 -13.37 -2.02
CA GLU A 550 7.00 -12.64 -0.75
C GLU A 550 8.44 -12.58 -0.20
N VAL A 551 9.24 -13.64 -0.37
CA VAL A 551 10.65 -13.65 0.08
C VAL A 551 11.57 -12.70 -0.70
N PHE A 552 11.12 -12.14 -1.83
CA PHE A 552 11.81 -11.07 -2.55
C PHE A 552 11.21 -9.69 -2.23
N GLY A 553 10.22 -9.63 -1.34
CA GLY A 553 9.47 -8.40 -1.05
C GLY A 553 8.54 -7.97 -2.19
N MET A 554 8.31 -8.84 -3.18
CA MET A 554 7.17 -8.70 -4.06
C MET A 554 5.91 -8.88 -3.22
N VAL A 555 4.88 -8.14 -3.57
CA VAL A 555 3.57 -8.31 -2.97
C VAL A 555 2.77 -9.10 -3.96
N GLU A 556 2.38 -10.32 -3.64
CA GLU A 556 1.39 -11.03 -4.43
C GLU A 556 0.03 -10.56 -3.93
N ASN A 557 -0.62 -9.68 -4.67
CA ASN A 557 -1.86 -9.08 -4.23
C ASN A 557 -3.08 -9.95 -4.55
N ASP A 558 -3.14 -11.12 -3.91
CA ASP A 558 -4.37 -11.84 -3.57
C ASP A 558 -5.29 -11.05 -2.60
N ARG A 559 -5.06 -9.75 -2.50
CA ARG A 559 -5.74 -8.74 -1.68
C ARG A 559 -6.31 -7.61 -2.51
N ILE A 560 -6.09 -7.57 -3.82
CA ILE A 560 -6.75 -6.59 -4.71
C ILE A 560 -8.19 -7.04 -4.98
N PRO A 561 -9.21 -6.29 -4.56
CA PRO A 561 -10.59 -6.64 -4.86
C PRO A 561 -10.86 -6.63 -6.36
N ALA A 562 -11.65 -7.58 -6.86
CA ALA A 562 -12.14 -7.52 -8.24
C ALA A 562 -12.84 -6.17 -8.52
N GLN A 563 -13.52 -5.62 -7.51
CA GLN A 563 -14.18 -4.31 -7.61
C GLN A 563 -13.20 -3.18 -7.95
N LEU A 564 -11.97 -3.22 -7.43
CA LEU A 564 -10.97 -2.20 -7.71
C LEU A 564 -10.63 -2.15 -9.21
N PHE A 565 -10.38 -3.31 -9.82
CA PHE A 565 -10.17 -3.38 -11.26
C PHE A 565 -11.39 -2.88 -12.03
N HIS A 566 -12.59 -3.28 -11.59
CA HIS A 566 -13.83 -2.84 -12.22
C HIS A 566 -13.96 -1.30 -12.19
N ASP A 567 -13.71 -0.68 -11.04
CA ASP A 567 -13.86 0.77 -10.84
C ASP A 567 -12.84 1.54 -11.68
N GLU A 568 -11.57 1.16 -11.68
CA GLU A 568 -10.54 1.84 -12.49
C GLU A 568 -10.73 1.63 -13.99
N LEU A 569 -11.13 0.42 -14.42
CA LEU A 569 -11.43 0.16 -15.82
C LEU A 569 -12.65 0.96 -16.29
N SER A 570 -13.68 1.08 -15.44
CA SER A 570 -14.87 1.89 -15.71
C SER A 570 -14.58 3.39 -15.72
N ALA A 571 -13.70 3.85 -14.84
CA ALA A 571 -13.26 5.25 -14.80
C ALA A 571 -12.40 5.61 -16.02
N GLY A 572 -11.56 4.68 -16.48
CA GLY A 572 -10.73 4.86 -17.68
C GLY A 572 -11.49 4.70 -19.00
N GLY A 573 -12.62 4.00 -19.00
CA GLY A 573 -13.50 3.88 -20.14
C GLY A 573 -14.55 2.76 -20.05
N GLU A 574 -14.87 2.14 -21.17
CA GLU A 574 -15.94 1.14 -21.28
C GLU A 574 -15.38 -0.28 -21.11
N ILE A 575 -15.88 -1.05 -20.14
CA ILE A 575 -15.56 -2.47 -20.00
C ILE A 575 -16.32 -3.26 -21.07
N LEU A 576 -15.59 -3.85 -22.01
CA LEU A 576 -16.14 -4.63 -23.12
C LEU A 576 -16.25 -6.12 -22.77
N GLU A 577 -15.29 -6.64 -22.01
CA GLU A 577 -15.30 -8.01 -21.51
C GLU A 577 -14.90 -8.02 -20.04
N TRP A 578 -15.62 -8.81 -19.25
CA TRP A 578 -15.36 -9.03 -17.84
C TRP A 578 -15.56 -10.51 -17.52
N ARG A 579 -14.49 -11.22 -17.16
CA ARG A 579 -14.55 -12.64 -16.80
C ARG A 579 -13.76 -12.90 -15.52
N LEU A 580 -14.44 -13.48 -14.53
CA LEU A 580 -13.86 -13.88 -13.26
C LEU A 580 -13.77 -15.41 -13.23
N GLN A 581 -12.57 -15.94 -13.42
CA GLN A 581 -12.34 -17.37 -13.41
C GLN A 581 -12.06 -17.84 -12.00
N THR A 582 -12.91 -18.70 -11.46
CA THR A 582 -12.77 -19.24 -10.10
C THR A 582 -12.14 -20.64 -10.07
N ASP A 583 -11.85 -21.19 -11.25
CA ASP A 583 -11.24 -22.51 -11.41
C ASP A 583 -9.89 -22.58 -10.67
N GLY A 584 -9.69 -23.64 -9.89
CA GLY A 584 -8.50 -23.84 -9.07
C GLY A 584 -8.51 -23.11 -7.71
N LEU A 585 -9.41 -22.14 -7.49
CA LEU A 585 -9.57 -21.41 -6.23
C LEU A 585 -10.73 -21.91 -5.36
N ILE A 586 -11.69 -22.61 -5.95
CA ILE A 586 -12.85 -23.22 -5.28
C ILE A 586 -12.70 -24.75 -5.32
N GLY A 587 -12.37 -25.35 -4.17
CA GLY A 587 -12.33 -26.80 -3.96
C GLY A 587 -13.62 -27.36 -3.37
N GLU A 588 -13.60 -28.64 -2.98
CA GLU A 588 -14.74 -29.29 -2.32
C GLU A 588 -15.11 -28.63 -0.99
N PHE A 589 -14.12 -28.09 -0.27
CA PHE A 589 -14.35 -27.35 0.98
C PHE A 589 -15.08 -26.02 0.75
N GLU A 590 -14.72 -25.23 -0.26
CA GLU A 590 -15.47 -24.01 -0.59
C GLU A 590 -16.89 -24.32 -1.10
N LYS A 591 -17.05 -25.42 -1.86
CA LYS A 591 -18.37 -25.90 -2.32
C LYS A 591 -19.26 -26.34 -1.15
N SER A 592 -18.71 -27.02 -0.14
CA SER A 592 -19.48 -27.40 1.05
C SER A 592 -19.93 -26.18 1.84
N LEU A 593 -19.10 -25.13 1.96
CA LEU A 593 -19.50 -23.86 2.56
C LEU A 593 -20.67 -23.20 1.82
N LEU A 594 -20.66 -23.21 0.49
CA LEU A 594 -21.75 -22.69 -0.35
C LEU A 594 -23.06 -23.47 -0.20
N ALA A 595 -22.99 -24.74 0.19
CA ALA A 595 -24.13 -25.63 0.35
C ALA A 595 -24.73 -25.61 1.76
N LEU A 596 -24.12 -24.91 2.72
CA LEU A 596 -24.60 -24.88 4.11
C LEU A 596 -25.99 -24.23 4.20
N PRO A 597 -26.97 -24.88 4.85
CA PRO A 597 -28.31 -24.33 5.01
C PRO A 597 -28.37 -23.30 6.14
N GLY A 598 -29.40 -22.45 6.10
CA GLY A 598 -29.73 -21.50 7.15
C GLY A 598 -29.43 -20.04 6.81
N SER A 599 -29.58 -19.16 7.80
CA SER A 599 -29.32 -17.73 7.70
C SER A 599 -28.86 -17.16 9.04
N GLY A 600 -28.27 -15.97 9.02
CA GLY A 600 -27.85 -15.25 10.22
C GLY A 600 -26.89 -16.05 11.11
N GLU A 601 -27.15 -16.06 12.41
CA GLU A 601 -26.31 -16.72 13.42
C GLU A 601 -26.21 -18.23 13.23
N THR A 602 -27.27 -18.89 12.73
CA THR A 602 -27.26 -20.33 12.50
C THR A 602 -26.26 -20.70 11.40
N LEU A 603 -26.23 -19.92 10.31
CA LEU A 603 -25.24 -20.13 9.25
C LEU A 603 -23.82 -19.84 9.73
N ALA A 604 -23.62 -18.77 10.52
CA ALA A 604 -22.32 -18.46 11.11
C ALA A 604 -21.81 -19.58 12.03
N ARG A 605 -22.70 -20.19 12.82
CA ARG A 605 -22.39 -21.36 13.65
C ARG A 605 -21.97 -22.55 12.79
N SER A 606 -22.75 -22.90 11.76
CA SER A 606 -22.43 -24.02 10.86
C SER A 606 -21.07 -23.81 10.14
N VAL A 607 -20.82 -22.60 9.63
CA VAL A 607 -19.54 -22.26 8.99
C VAL A 607 -18.38 -22.37 9.99
N ARG A 608 -18.57 -21.89 11.23
CA ARG A 608 -17.56 -21.98 12.29
C ARG A 608 -17.23 -23.43 12.63
N GLU A 609 -18.25 -24.27 12.82
CA GLU A 609 -18.08 -25.70 13.08
C GLU A 609 -17.34 -26.38 11.92
N HIS A 610 -17.68 -26.05 10.68
CA HIS A 610 -17.03 -26.57 9.48
C HIS A 610 -15.54 -26.18 9.42
N LEU A 611 -15.22 -24.90 9.66
CA LEU A 611 -13.84 -24.40 9.71
C LEU A 611 -13.03 -25.03 10.85
N LEU A 612 -13.62 -25.15 12.05
CA LEU A 612 -12.95 -25.77 13.20
C LEU A 612 -12.66 -27.24 12.96
N ALA A 613 -13.65 -28.00 12.46
CA ALA A 613 -13.48 -29.42 12.15
C ALA A 613 -12.34 -29.65 11.15
N ALA A 614 -12.16 -28.71 10.22
CA ALA A 614 -11.11 -28.79 9.22
C ALA A 614 -9.74 -28.34 9.78
N ILE A 615 -9.67 -27.26 10.57
CA ILE A 615 -8.40 -26.69 11.09
C ILE A 615 -7.80 -27.55 12.21
N GLU A 616 -8.63 -28.16 13.07
CA GLU A 616 -8.14 -28.81 14.28
C GLU A 616 -7.13 -29.95 14.02
N PRO A 617 -7.33 -30.84 13.02
CA PRO A 617 -6.33 -31.84 12.64
C PRO A 617 -4.96 -31.26 12.26
N ALA A 618 -4.91 -30.03 11.73
CA ALA A 618 -3.65 -29.40 11.32
C ALA A 618 -2.83 -28.88 12.51
N ARG A 619 -3.43 -28.63 13.69
CA ARG A 619 -2.72 -28.11 14.87
C ARG A 619 -1.58 -29.02 15.33
N ASN A 620 -1.83 -30.32 15.29
CA ASN A 620 -0.86 -31.33 15.72
C ASN A 620 0.27 -31.55 14.71
N ARG A 621 0.22 -30.88 13.53
CA ARG A 621 1.21 -31.00 12.45
C ARG A 621 2.18 -29.82 12.39
N LEU A 622 2.03 -28.79 13.24
CA LEU A 622 2.96 -27.68 13.33
C LEU A 622 4.31 -28.15 13.89
N GLY A 623 5.31 -28.23 13.01
CA GLY A 623 6.67 -28.67 13.34
C GLY A 623 7.59 -27.54 13.80
N GLU A 624 8.85 -27.90 14.09
CA GLU A 624 9.89 -26.94 14.43
C GLU A 624 10.17 -25.94 13.28
N THR A 625 10.20 -26.41 12.04
CA THR A 625 10.32 -25.57 10.84
C THR A 625 9.23 -24.49 10.78
N ASP A 626 7.98 -24.83 11.09
CA ASP A 626 6.87 -23.87 11.07
C ASP A 626 7.05 -22.80 12.14
N ARG A 627 7.54 -23.17 13.34
CA ARG A 627 7.84 -22.22 14.42
C ARG A 627 8.96 -21.25 14.05
N LEU A 628 10.02 -21.74 13.41
CA LEU A 628 11.14 -20.94 12.93
C LEU A 628 10.72 -19.97 11.82
N LEU A 629 9.77 -20.38 10.99
CA LEU A 629 9.14 -19.53 9.97
C LEU A 629 8.02 -18.65 10.54
N HIS A 630 7.79 -18.68 11.86
CA HIS A 630 6.73 -17.96 12.55
C HIS A 630 5.31 -18.22 11.98
N ARG A 631 5.09 -19.41 11.41
CA ARG A 631 3.80 -19.86 10.93
C ARG A 631 2.89 -20.21 12.11
N ARG A 632 1.62 -19.83 12.00
CA ARG A 632 0.59 -20.22 12.96
C ARG A 632 -0.74 -20.46 12.28
N LEU A 633 -1.49 -21.41 12.81
CA LEU A 633 -2.89 -21.62 12.43
C LEU A 633 -3.81 -20.61 13.13
N PRO A 634 -5.01 -20.34 12.58
CA PRO A 634 -6.01 -19.49 13.21
C PRO A 634 -6.45 -20.04 14.58
N ASN A 635 -6.72 -19.17 15.55
CA ASN A 635 -7.35 -19.54 16.81
C ASN A 635 -8.89 -19.55 16.70
N ALA A 636 -9.60 -20.01 17.75
CA ALA A 636 -11.06 -20.13 17.72
C ALA A 636 -11.80 -18.79 17.55
N GLU A 637 -11.26 -17.69 18.08
CA GLU A 637 -11.82 -16.33 17.93
C GLU A 637 -11.70 -15.88 16.47
N GLU A 638 -10.52 -16.04 15.88
CA GLU A 638 -10.25 -15.71 14.49
C GLU A 638 -11.15 -16.53 13.55
N VAL A 639 -11.34 -17.82 13.84
CA VAL A 639 -12.28 -18.68 13.11
C VAL A 639 -13.72 -18.17 13.23
N GLY A 640 -14.14 -17.74 14.43
CA GLY A 640 -15.45 -17.12 14.63
C GLY A 640 -15.65 -15.87 13.77
N THR A 641 -14.66 -14.96 13.76
CA THR A 641 -14.71 -13.74 12.95
C THR A 641 -14.80 -14.04 11.45
N LEU A 642 -14.01 -15.01 10.95
CA LEU A 642 -14.10 -15.39 9.53
C LEU A 642 -15.45 -16.05 9.22
N ALA A 643 -15.98 -16.88 10.11
CA ALA A 643 -17.26 -17.54 9.93
C ALA A 643 -18.41 -16.54 9.84
N GLU A 644 -18.43 -15.51 10.68
CA GLU A 644 -19.41 -14.41 10.63
C GLU A 644 -19.34 -13.66 9.29
N ARG A 645 -18.12 -13.36 8.81
CA ARG A 645 -17.91 -12.71 7.51
C ARG A 645 -18.41 -13.56 6.35
N ILE A 646 -18.06 -14.85 6.34
CA ILE A 646 -18.51 -15.80 5.31
C ILE A 646 -20.03 -15.92 5.34
N ALA A 647 -20.64 -16.12 6.52
CA ALA A 647 -22.08 -16.24 6.66
C ALA A 647 -22.82 -14.96 6.20
N SER A 648 -22.28 -13.78 6.52
CA SER A 648 -22.84 -12.51 6.05
C SER A 648 -22.76 -12.36 4.52
N ALA A 649 -21.63 -12.77 3.92
CA ALA A 649 -21.46 -12.76 2.47
C ALA A 649 -22.39 -13.78 1.77
N LEU A 650 -22.54 -14.98 2.33
CA LEU A 650 -23.47 -16.01 1.82
C LEU A 650 -24.93 -15.57 1.96
N ALA A 651 -25.31 -14.93 3.07
CA ALA A 651 -26.67 -14.46 3.30
C ALA A 651 -27.10 -13.32 2.35
N SER A 652 -26.15 -12.49 1.92
CA SER A 652 -26.36 -11.41 0.95
C SER A 652 -26.13 -11.84 -0.51
N MET A 653 -25.79 -13.12 -0.75
CA MET A 653 -25.42 -13.61 -2.06
C MET A 653 -26.63 -13.63 -3.03
N PRO A 654 -26.52 -13.02 -4.22
CA PRO A 654 -27.56 -13.08 -5.23
C PRO A 654 -27.87 -14.52 -5.67
N ARG A 655 -29.13 -14.80 -6.03
CA ARG A 655 -29.56 -16.17 -6.37
C ARG A 655 -28.98 -16.70 -7.69
N ARG A 656 -28.85 -15.88 -8.73
CA ARG A 656 -28.32 -16.26 -10.06
C ARG A 656 -27.74 -15.03 -10.78
N GLY A 657 -27.03 -15.25 -11.88
CA GLY A 657 -26.51 -14.20 -12.76
C GLY A 657 -25.14 -13.66 -12.36
N SER A 658 -24.66 -12.65 -13.10
CA SER A 658 -23.32 -12.06 -12.95
C SER A 658 -23.04 -11.49 -11.56
N ALA A 659 -24.06 -10.95 -10.88
CA ALA A 659 -23.93 -10.47 -9.50
C ALA A 659 -23.60 -11.60 -8.51
N ARG A 660 -24.09 -12.82 -8.76
CA ARG A 660 -23.73 -14.01 -7.97
C ARG A 660 -22.29 -14.42 -8.22
N GLU A 661 -21.85 -14.39 -9.48
CA GLU A 661 -20.46 -14.72 -9.85
C GLU A 661 -19.47 -13.75 -9.20
N MET A 662 -19.78 -12.44 -9.21
CA MET A 662 -18.99 -11.42 -8.51
C MET A 662 -18.93 -11.67 -7.00
N ALA A 663 -20.06 -12.02 -6.37
CA ALA A 663 -20.10 -12.34 -4.94
C ALA A 663 -19.28 -13.60 -4.60
N ILE A 664 -19.32 -14.62 -5.45
CA ILE A 664 -18.50 -15.85 -5.31
C ILE A 664 -17.02 -15.52 -5.47
N ALA A 665 -16.64 -14.73 -6.48
CA ALA A 665 -15.27 -14.29 -6.70
C ALA A 665 -14.76 -13.41 -5.54
N ALA A 666 -15.58 -12.53 -4.98
CA ALA A 666 -15.21 -11.76 -3.79
C ALA A 666 -15.02 -12.65 -2.55
N LEU A 667 -15.79 -13.74 -2.46
CA LEU A 667 -15.71 -14.66 -1.33
C LEU A 667 -14.48 -15.59 -1.44
N PHE A 668 -14.24 -16.19 -2.61
CA PHE A 668 -13.23 -17.25 -2.79
C PHE A 668 -12.07 -16.90 -3.72
N GLY A 669 -12.10 -15.71 -4.34
CA GLY A 669 -11.09 -15.25 -5.28
C GLY A 669 -11.44 -15.62 -6.71
N ALA A 670 -10.73 -14.98 -7.64
CA ALA A 670 -10.80 -15.29 -9.07
C ALA A 670 -9.49 -14.87 -9.76
N ALA A 671 -9.22 -15.43 -10.93
CA ALA A 671 -8.35 -14.81 -11.92
C ALA A 671 -9.20 -13.95 -12.86
N LEU A 672 -8.93 -12.65 -12.90
CA LEU A 672 -9.59 -11.68 -13.75
C LEU A 672 -9.01 -11.73 -15.16
N LYS A 673 -9.92 -11.76 -16.12
CA LYS A 673 -9.67 -11.39 -17.51
C LYS A 673 -10.61 -10.26 -17.88
N ALA A 674 -10.05 -9.16 -18.39
CA ALA A 674 -10.85 -8.00 -18.75
C ALA A 674 -10.34 -7.36 -20.04
N VAL A 675 -11.28 -6.82 -20.82
CA VAL A 675 -10.99 -5.95 -21.95
C VAL A 675 -11.74 -4.65 -21.72
N ALA A 676 -11.02 -3.54 -21.67
CA ALA A 676 -11.60 -2.21 -21.53
C ALA A 676 -11.18 -1.33 -22.71
N ARG A 677 -12.07 -0.43 -23.12
CA ARG A 677 -11.86 0.55 -24.17
C ARG A 677 -11.73 1.93 -23.54
N LYS A 678 -10.63 2.63 -23.79
CA LYS A 678 -10.43 3.99 -23.29
C LYS A 678 -11.54 4.93 -23.78
N ALA A 679 -12.08 5.76 -22.88
CA ALA A 679 -13.06 6.78 -23.20
C ALA A 679 -12.57 7.78 -24.26
N GLY A 680 -13.51 8.30 -25.06
CA GLY A 680 -13.29 9.37 -26.04
C GLY A 680 -13.46 8.94 -27.50
N PRO A 681 -13.47 9.91 -28.45
CA PRO A 681 -13.82 9.65 -29.85
C PRO A 681 -12.76 8.79 -30.56
N ARG A 682 -13.17 7.73 -31.26
CA ARG A 682 -12.27 6.88 -32.07
C ARG A 682 -11.48 7.66 -33.13
N GLU A 683 -12.07 8.74 -33.64
CA GLU A 683 -11.54 9.59 -34.71
C GLU A 683 -10.78 10.82 -34.20
N ALA A 684 -10.65 10.98 -32.88
CA ALA A 684 -9.91 12.10 -32.31
C ALA A 684 -8.45 12.04 -32.81
N ARG A 685 -8.10 12.95 -33.73
CA ARG A 685 -6.72 13.25 -34.10
C ARG A 685 -6.01 13.83 -32.88
N THR A 686 -5.50 12.94 -32.04
CA THR A 686 -4.59 13.35 -30.96
C THR A 686 -3.24 13.66 -31.61
N SER A 687 -2.70 14.85 -31.33
CA SER A 687 -1.30 15.13 -31.60
C SER A 687 -0.47 14.08 -30.88
N ILE A 688 0.28 13.26 -31.60
CA ILE A 688 1.16 12.26 -31.01
C ILE A 688 2.21 13.04 -30.19
N GLY A 689 2.11 12.96 -28.86
CA GLY A 689 3.10 13.55 -27.97
C GLY A 689 4.49 12.95 -28.21
N PRO A 690 5.56 13.53 -27.64
CA PRO A 690 6.92 13.02 -27.82
C PRO A 690 6.99 11.54 -27.47
N ARG A 691 7.71 10.76 -28.29
CA ARG A 691 7.83 9.28 -28.15
C ARG A 691 8.20 8.85 -26.75
N PHE A 692 9.10 9.59 -26.11
CA PHE A 692 9.42 9.45 -24.70
C PHE A 692 9.23 10.80 -24.00
N ARG A 693 8.77 10.76 -22.75
CA ARG A 693 8.62 11.95 -21.89
C ARG A 693 9.89 12.36 -21.16
N ARG A 694 10.90 11.50 -21.24
CA ARG A 694 12.19 11.62 -20.54
C ARG A 694 13.32 11.14 -21.42
N ALA A 695 14.54 11.49 -21.04
CA ALA A 695 15.74 11.08 -21.75
C ALA A 695 15.94 9.57 -21.63
N MET A 696 16.05 8.91 -22.78
CA MET A 696 16.31 7.47 -22.87
C MET A 696 17.64 7.25 -23.59
N ARG A 697 18.39 6.24 -23.15
CA ARG A 697 19.60 5.72 -23.81
C ARG A 697 19.33 4.31 -24.33
N TYR A 698 20.10 3.88 -25.33
CA TYR A 698 19.97 2.55 -25.91
C TYR A 698 21.19 1.70 -25.56
N VAL A 699 20.99 0.62 -24.82
CA VAL A 699 22.05 -0.25 -24.28
C VAL A 699 21.68 -1.70 -24.58
N ASP A 700 22.57 -2.43 -25.26
CA ASP A 700 22.43 -3.86 -25.61
C ASP A 700 21.08 -4.26 -26.22
N GLY A 701 20.52 -3.32 -26.99
CA GLY A 701 19.28 -3.48 -27.70
C GLY A 701 18.01 -3.16 -26.90
N VAL A 702 18.14 -2.60 -25.70
CA VAL A 702 17.05 -2.16 -24.82
C VAL A 702 17.14 -0.65 -24.59
N TRP A 703 16.00 0.03 -24.59
CA TRP A 703 15.91 1.43 -24.18
C TRP A 703 15.82 1.50 -22.65
N GLU A 704 16.74 2.23 -22.04
CA GLU A 704 16.79 2.46 -20.60
C GLU A 704 16.72 3.96 -20.32
N GLU A 705 16.27 4.34 -19.14
CA GLU A 705 16.29 5.73 -18.70
C GLU A 705 17.74 6.22 -18.54
N ALA A 706 18.04 7.39 -19.09
CA ALA A 706 19.42 7.89 -19.13
C ALA A 706 19.90 8.43 -17.78
N ASP A 707 18.98 8.82 -16.89
CA ASP A 707 19.29 9.50 -15.64
C ASP A 707 18.70 8.75 -14.43
N ALA A 708 19.59 8.26 -13.56
CA ALA A 708 19.25 7.55 -12.33
C ALA A 708 18.51 8.40 -11.28
N GLN A 709 18.47 9.73 -11.45
CA GLN A 709 17.64 10.62 -10.62
C GLN A 709 16.15 10.46 -10.90
N HIS A 710 15.79 9.88 -12.06
CA HIS A 710 14.44 9.85 -12.59
C HIS A 710 13.73 8.48 -12.48
N GLY A 711 14.17 7.57 -11.61
CA GLY A 711 13.33 6.42 -11.25
C GLY A 711 14.09 5.21 -10.71
N ILE A 712 13.36 4.32 -10.04
CA ILE A 712 13.94 3.06 -9.54
C ILE A 712 14.38 2.15 -10.69
N ALA A 713 13.69 2.21 -11.83
CA ALA A 713 14.06 1.45 -13.03
C ALA A 713 15.44 1.88 -13.56
N ALA A 714 15.72 3.19 -13.58
CA ALA A 714 17.04 3.70 -13.97
C ALA A 714 18.15 3.22 -13.01
N LEU A 715 17.85 3.18 -11.71
CA LEU A 715 18.77 2.66 -10.70
C LEU A 715 19.07 1.17 -10.90
N LEU A 716 18.03 0.36 -11.09
CA LEU A 716 18.14 -1.09 -11.29
C LEU A 716 18.84 -1.44 -12.62
N GLY A 717 18.75 -0.56 -13.62
CA GLY A 717 19.47 -0.64 -14.89
C GLY A 717 20.94 -0.18 -14.83
N ALA A 718 21.47 0.21 -13.67
CA ALA A 718 22.86 0.60 -13.49
C ALA A 718 23.68 -0.36 -12.57
N PRO A 719 23.62 -1.70 -12.76
CA PRO A 719 24.40 -2.64 -11.98
C PRO A 719 25.90 -2.38 -12.11
N ARG A 720 26.62 -2.42 -10.99
CA ARG A 720 28.09 -2.22 -10.97
C ARG A 720 28.89 -3.51 -10.85
N LEU A 721 28.23 -4.65 -10.66
CA LEU A 721 28.89 -5.95 -10.60
C LEU A 721 28.62 -6.77 -11.86
N PRO A 722 29.58 -7.60 -12.30
CA PRO A 722 29.36 -8.52 -13.41
C PRO A 722 28.17 -9.46 -13.14
N ASP A 723 27.50 -9.90 -14.20
CA ASP A 723 26.45 -10.90 -14.07
C ASP A 723 27.03 -12.25 -13.63
N VAL A 724 26.56 -12.78 -12.50
CA VAL A 724 26.95 -14.11 -12.01
C VAL A 724 26.29 -15.21 -12.85
N TYR A 725 25.05 -15.00 -13.30
CA TYR A 725 24.25 -16.02 -13.97
C TYR A 725 24.67 -16.27 -15.41
N ARG A 726 24.93 -15.18 -16.14
CA ARG A 726 25.39 -15.21 -17.53
C ARG A 726 26.45 -14.14 -17.76
N PRO A 727 27.66 -14.31 -17.19
CA PRO A 727 28.74 -13.35 -17.42
C PRO A 727 29.11 -13.32 -18.92
N GLU A 728 29.22 -12.13 -19.51
CA GLU A 728 29.80 -11.95 -20.85
C GLU A 728 31.21 -12.55 -20.93
N ASN A 729 31.98 -12.40 -19.84
CA ASN A 729 33.30 -12.97 -19.66
C ASN A 729 33.46 -13.52 -18.25
N THR A 730 33.70 -14.83 -18.13
CA THR A 730 33.88 -15.51 -16.83
C THR A 730 35.07 -15.00 -16.03
N ALA A 731 36.12 -14.48 -16.69
CA ALA A 731 37.26 -13.87 -16.01
C ALA A 731 36.89 -12.56 -15.27
N ALA A 732 35.79 -11.90 -15.65
CA ALA A 732 35.31 -10.69 -15.00
C ALA A 732 34.81 -10.93 -13.56
N LEU A 733 34.46 -12.18 -13.21
CA LEU A 733 33.99 -12.52 -11.86
C LEU A 733 35.12 -12.65 -10.84
N ALA A 734 36.29 -13.16 -11.25
CA ALA A 734 37.39 -13.50 -10.33
C ALA A 734 37.85 -12.35 -9.42
N PRO A 735 37.90 -11.08 -9.86
CA PRO A 735 38.29 -9.96 -8.99
C PRO A 735 37.28 -9.65 -7.87
N PHE A 736 35.99 -9.95 -8.08
CA PHE A 736 34.93 -9.70 -7.10
C PHE A 736 34.63 -10.92 -6.24
N PHE A 737 34.85 -12.12 -6.77
CA PHE A 737 34.54 -13.40 -6.13
C PHE A 737 35.82 -14.26 -6.07
N PRO A 738 36.58 -14.21 -4.95
CA PRO A 738 37.82 -14.97 -4.82
C PRO A 738 37.59 -16.47 -5.04
N THR A 739 38.38 -17.09 -5.92
CA THR A 739 38.25 -18.51 -6.25
C THR A 739 38.59 -19.46 -5.10
N SER A 740 39.24 -18.94 -4.04
CA SER A 740 39.45 -19.64 -2.78
C SER A 740 38.20 -19.75 -1.92
N GLU A 741 37.22 -18.84 -2.12
CA GLU A 741 35.97 -18.78 -1.34
C GLU A 741 34.75 -19.19 -2.18
N TRP A 742 34.83 -19.07 -3.51
CA TRP A 742 33.74 -19.35 -4.44
C TRP A 742 34.14 -20.35 -5.52
N ARG A 743 33.23 -21.27 -5.81
CA ARG A 743 33.32 -22.16 -6.98
C ARG A 743 32.15 -21.92 -7.91
N ARG A 744 32.46 -21.68 -9.18
CA ARG A 744 31.46 -21.57 -10.23
C ARG A 744 30.85 -22.94 -10.57
N GLU A 745 29.54 -22.98 -10.72
CA GLU A 745 28.77 -24.15 -11.14
C GLU A 745 27.90 -23.79 -12.35
N LEU A 746 27.88 -24.66 -13.36
CA LEU A 746 26.99 -24.52 -14.51
C LEU A 746 25.66 -25.20 -14.23
N GLU A 747 24.56 -24.54 -14.56
CA GLU A 747 23.21 -25.07 -14.41
C GLU A 747 22.74 -25.76 -15.69
N GLN A 748 21.83 -26.73 -15.54
CA GLN A 748 21.31 -27.53 -16.66
C GLN A 748 20.64 -26.68 -17.76
N HIS A 749 20.07 -25.53 -17.39
CA HIS A 749 19.41 -24.60 -18.32
C HIS A 749 20.37 -23.56 -18.95
N GLY A 750 21.69 -23.80 -18.88
CA GLY A 750 22.71 -22.93 -19.48
C GLY A 750 23.08 -21.69 -18.68
N GLY A 751 22.57 -21.55 -17.45
CA GLY A 751 23.01 -20.52 -16.50
C GLY A 751 24.25 -20.93 -15.70
N ALA A 752 24.72 -20.04 -14.84
CA ALA A 752 25.79 -20.30 -13.89
C ALA A 752 25.43 -19.77 -12.50
N SER A 753 26.10 -20.29 -11.48
CA SER A 753 25.99 -19.78 -10.12
C SER A 753 27.32 -19.91 -9.40
N LEU A 754 27.45 -19.23 -8.26
CA LEU A 754 28.63 -19.32 -7.39
C LEU A 754 28.26 -20.03 -6.10
N LEU A 755 28.94 -21.14 -5.82
CA LEU A 755 28.83 -21.89 -4.58
C LEU A 755 29.85 -21.36 -3.58
N ASN A 756 29.42 -21.14 -2.34
CA ASN A 756 30.36 -20.88 -1.25
C ASN A 756 31.19 -22.15 -0.96
N LEU A 757 32.48 -21.99 -0.66
CA LEU A 757 33.36 -23.10 -0.28
C LEU A 757 33.47 -23.29 1.23
N ASP A 758 33.19 -22.25 2.01
CA ASP A 758 33.30 -22.24 3.47
C ASP A 758 32.13 -21.49 4.14
N ALA A 759 32.10 -21.47 5.47
CA ALA A 759 31.12 -20.77 6.30
C ALA A 759 31.18 -19.25 6.14
N ASP A 760 32.32 -18.72 5.69
CA ASP A 760 32.50 -17.31 5.36
C ASP A 760 32.97 -17.21 3.91
N ALA A 761 32.19 -16.50 3.10
CA ALA A 761 32.53 -16.20 1.72
C ALA A 761 32.30 -14.71 1.46
N SER A 762 32.98 -14.12 0.50
CA SER A 762 32.99 -12.67 0.36
C SER A 762 33.02 -12.17 -1.06
N VAL A 763 32.41 -11.00 -1.20
CA VAL A 763 32.38 -10.23 -2.42
C VAL A 763 33.24 -9.00 -2.20
N HIS A 764 34.33 -8.91 -2.95
CA HIS A 764 35.22 -7.76 -2.92
C HIS A 764 34.57 -6.64 -3.74
N LEU A 765 34.45 -5.47 -3.14
CA LEU A 765 33.85 -4.29 -3.75
C LEU A 765 34.80 -3.12 -3.48
N ASP A 766 35.09 -2.26 -4.44
CA ASP A 766 35.64 -0.93 -4.14
C ASP A 766 34.57 0.10 -4.48
N THR A 767 33.73 0.43 -3.49
CA THR A 767 32.59 1.33 -3.70
C THR A 767 33.01 2.79 -3.45
N PRO A 768 33.21 3.64 -4.48
CA PRO A 768 33.51 5.06 -4.24
C PRO A 768 32.33 5.83 -3.63
N GLU A 769 31.13 5.27 -3.73
CA GLU A 769 29.86 5.88 -3.35
C GLU A 769 29.04 4.88 -2.53
N GLU A 770 28.11 5.36 -1.72
CA GLU A 770 27.17 4.48 -1.01
C GLU A 770 26.08 3.95 -1.94
N GLY A 771 25.43 2.85 -1.55
CA GLY A 771 24.37 2.24 -2.35
C GLY A 771 23.74 1.00 -1.73
N VAL A 772 22.95 0.29 -2.52
CA VAL A 772 22.29 -0.96 -2.13
C VAL A 772 23.03 -2.14 -2.74
N PHE A 773 23.40 -3.11 -1.90
CA PHE A 773 23.86 -4.42 -2.34
C PHE A 773 22.69 -5.40 -2.34
N LEU A 774 22.41 -6.01 -3.49
CA LEU A 774 21.39 -7.05 -3.67
C LEU A 774 22.07 -8.41 -3.83
N LEU A 775 21.66 -9.39 -3.03
CA LEU A 775 22.13 -10.77 -3.07
C LEU A 775 20.96 -11.73 -3.18
N ARG A 776 20.82 -12.39 -4.33
CA ARG A 776 19.91 -13.53 -4.50
C ARG A 776 20.71 -14.82 -4.41
N PHE A 777 20.30 -15.69 -3.51
CA PHE A 777 20.90 -17.01 -3.34
C PHE A 777 19.83 -18.08 -3.13
N PHE A 778 20.14 -19.31 -3.53
CA PHE A 778 19.43 -20.51 -3.11
C PHE A 778 20.15 -21.08 -1.88
N ALA A 779 19.44 -21.24 -0.77
CA ALA A 779 19.95 -21.92 0.41
C ALA A 779 19.58 -23.40 0.35
N ALA A 780 20.54 -24.28 0.63
CA ALA A 780 20.34 -25.70 0.81
C ALA A 780 20.39 -26.04 2.30
N VAL A 781 19.24 -26.40 2.86
CA VAL A 781 19.11 -26.95 4.22
C VAL A 781 19.01 -28.47 4.09
N ALA A 782 20.01 -29.20 4.58
CA ALA A 782 19.97 -30.67 4.67
C ALA A 782 20.45 -31.10 6.06
N GLU A 783 19.85 -32.18 6.60
CA GLU A 783 20.13 -32.76 7.93
C GLU A 783 19.61 -31.91 9.11
N ASP A 784 18.32 -31.56 9.08
CA ASP A 784 17.48 -31.12 10.21
C ASP A 784 17.90 -29.90 11.05
N LEU A 785 18.94 -29.15 10.68
CA LEU A 785 19.32 -27.95 11.45
C LEU A 785 19.24 -26.66 10.63
N PRO A 786 18.35 -25.72 11.00
CA PRO A 786 18.32 -24.38 10.42
C PRO A 786 19.62 -23.63 10.70
N PHE A 787 19.97 -22.71 9.80
CA PHE A 787 21.13 -21.84 9.96
C PHE A 787 20.77 -20.39 9.61
N ALA A 788 21.53 -19.43 10.13
CA ALA A 788 21.45 -18.03 9.78
C ALA A 788 22.46 -17.67 8.70
N VAL A 789 22.01 -16.93 7.70
CA VAL A 789 22.85 -16.23 6.72
C VAL A 789 22.91 -14.77 7.14
N SER A 790 24.11 -14.24 7.34
CA SER A 790 24.33 -12.83 7.70
C SER A 790 25.16 -12.14 6.63
N LEU A 791 24.74 -10.94 6.25
CA LEU A 791 25.43 -10.06 5.32
C LEU A 791 26.12 -8.96 6.13
N LEU A 792 27.42 -8.75 5.93
CA LEU A 792 28.19 -7.73 6.64
C LEU A 792 29.02 -6.90 5.65
N ALA A 793 29.00 -5.57 5.75
CA ALA A 793 29.90 -4.67 5.02
C ALA A 793 31.07 -4.28 5.92
N ASP A 794 32.30 -4.69 5.59
CA ASP A 794 33.49 -4.49 6.43
C ASP A 794 33.21 -4.77 7.92
N ASP A 795 32.58 -5.92 8.19
CA ASP A 795 32.13 -6.41 9.50
C ASP A 795 30.97 -5.65 10.19
N HIS A 796 30.42 -4.61 9.56
CA HIS A 796 29.16 -4.01 9.99
C HIS A 796 27.95 -4.85 9.51
N PRO A 797 27.08 -5.32 10.41
CA PRO A 797 25.94 -6.15 10.04
C PRO A 797 24.92 -5.36 9.21
N LEU A 798 24.55 -5.89 8.05
CA LEU A 798 23.56 -5.31 7.14
C LEU A 798 22.20 -6.01 7.28
N GLU A 799 22.20 -7.33 7.18
CA GLU A 799 20.99 -8.14 7.23
C GLU A 799 21.30 -9.54 7.75
N ARG A 800 20.33 -10.17 8.41
CA ARG A 800 20.41 -11.56 8.86
C ARG A 800 19.09 -12.27 8.61
N GLN A 801 19.13 -13.42 7.94
CA GLN A 801 17.96 -14.26 7.70
C GLN A 801 18.18 -15.68 8.21
N VAL A 802 17.13 -16.30 8.75
CA VAL A 802 17.13 -17.72 9.18
C VAL A 802 16.63 -18.60 8.05
N MET A 803 17.45 -19.55 7.63
CA MET A 803 17.17 -20.57 6.63
C MET A 803 16.66 -21.83 7.32
N ALA A 804 15.39 -22.15 7.12
CA ALA A 804 14.74 -23.35 7.63
C ALA A 804 14.15 -24.23 6.52
N LEU A 805 14.21 -23.79 5.27
CA LEU A 805 13.78 -24.50 4.07
C LEU A 805 14.84 -24.35 2.98
N SER A 806 14.91 -25.33 2.09
CA SER A 806 15.70 -25.25 0.86
C SER A 806 14.95 -24.43 -0.18
N GLU A 807 15.30 -23.15 -0.31
CA GLU A 807 14.59 -22.19 -1.16
C GLU A 807 15.48 -21.02 -1.60
N SER A 808 15.00 -20.25 -2.56
CA SER A 808 15.63 -18.99 -2.98
C SER A 808 15.27 -17.86 -2.02
N ARG A 809 16.24 -16.99 -1.75
CA ARG A 809 16.11 -15.80 -0.88
C ARG A 809 16.76 -14.60 -1.54
N LEU A 810 16.27 -13.43 -1.13
CA LEU A 810 16.87 -12.14 -1.43
C LEU A 810 17.31 -11.49 -0.12
N MET A 811 18.57 -11.08 -0.07
CA MET A 811 19.09 -10.18 0.95
C MET A 811 19.48 -8.86 0.29
N ARG A 812 19.29 -7.76 1.01
CA ARG A 812 19.59 -6.41 0.60
C ARG A 812 20.08 -5.56 1.76
N GLY A 813 21.19 -4.88 1.54
CA GLY A 813 21.84 -4.05 2.55
C GLY A 813 22.32 -2.74 1.97
N TRP A 814 22.20 -1.67 2.74
CA TRP A 814 22.85 -0.40 2.40
C TRP A 814 24.33 -0.50 2.73
N VAL A 815 25.17 -0.32 1.72
CA VAL A 815 26.61 -0.38 1.80
C VAL A 815 27.15 1.06 1.77
N PRO A 816 27.89 1.51 2.81
CA PRO A 816 28.53 2.83 2.82
C PRO A 816 29.55 3.03 1.69
N ALA A 817 29.89 4.29 1.43
CA ALA A 817 31.01 4.62 0.56
C ALA A 817 32.33 4.15 1.22
N GLY A 818 33.26 3.66 0.39
CA GLY A 818 34.55 3.14 0.79
C GLY A 818 34.52 1.69 1.31
N THR A 819 33.38 1.00 1.23
CA THR A 819 33.31 -0.41 1.62
C THR A 819 34.15 -1.27 0.70
N ARG A 820 35.03 -2.10 1.28
CA ARG A 820 35.96 -2.97 0.55
C ARG A 820 35.46 -4.39 0.36
N ARG A 821 34.64 -4.87 1.28
CA ARG A 821 34.20 -6.26 1.29
C ARG A 821 32.79 -6.37 1.84
N VAL A 822 31.97 -7.15 1.16
CA VAL A 822 30.72 -7.68 1.71
C VAL A 822 30.91 -9.16 2.02
N ARG A 823 30.87 -9.50 3.32
CA ARG A 823 31.02 -10.86 3.83
C ARG A 823 29.64 -11.51 4.03
N ILE A 824 29.53 -12.75 3.58
CA ILE A 824 28.37 -13.62 3.76
C ILE A 824 28.78 -14.72 4.74
N ALA A 825 28.19 -14.67 5.93
CA ALA A 825 28.52 -15.55 7.04
C ALA A 825 27.38 -16.53 7.32
N LEU A 826 27.69 -17.82 7.30
CA LEU A 826 26.78 -18.92 7.60
C LEU A 826 27.04 -19.42 9.02
N ARG A 827 26.03 -19.34 9.88
CA ARG A 827 26.11 -19.74 11.30
C ARG A 827 24.92 -20.60 11.68
N THR A 828 25.11 -21.63 12.49
CA THR A 828 23.99 -22.31 13.18
C THR A 828 23.24 -21.30 14.08
N LEU A 829 22.05 -21.66 14.55
CA LEU A 829 21.25 -20.74 15.39
C LEU A 829 21.93 -20.37 16.72
N ASP A 830 22.83 -21.21 17.22
CA ASP A 830 23.67 -20.96 18.40
C ASP A 830 25.03 -20.34 18.08
N GLY A 831 25.27 -19.97 16.80
CA GLY A 831 26.41 -19.12 16.40
C GLY A 831 27.66 -19.87 15.93
N ARG A 832 27.63 -21.20 15.81
CA ARG A 832 28.77 -21.98 15.28
C ARG A 832 28.85 -21.87 13.74
N PRO A 833 30.04 -21.84 13.12
CA PRO A 833 30.16 -21.80 11.67
C PRO A 833 29.55 -23.02 10.96
N VAL A 834 28.93 -22.81 9.80
CA VAL A 834 28.39 -23.89 8.96
C VAL A 834 29.39 -24.18 7.83
N HIS A 835 30.29 -25.15 8.07
CA HIS A 835 31.32 -25.56 7.11
C HIS A 835 30.76 -26.57 6.10
N ARG A 836 29.84 -26.11 5.25
CA ARG A 836 29.27 -26.93 4.17
C ARG A 836 29.42 -26.20 2.84
N ALA A 837 30.29 -26.74 1.98
CA ALA A 837 30.45 -26.24 0.63
C ALA A 837 29.11 -26.36 -0.13
N GLY A 838 28.69 -25.27 -0.77
CA GLY A 838 27.42 -25.19 -1.50
C GLY A 838 26.18 -25.07 -0.63
N ALA A 839 26.31 -24.72 0.66
CA ALA A 839 25.17 -24.40 1.51
C ALA A 839 24.35 -23.21 0.97
N ILE A 840 25.01 -22.26 0.32
CA ILE A 840 24.37 -21.23 -0.50
C ILE A 840 24.91 -21.25 -1.92
N ARG A 841 24.01 -21.03 -2.87
CA ARG A 841 24.30 -20.87 -4.29
C ARG A 841 23.84 -19.48 -4.72
N VAL A 842 24.78 -18.59 -5.03
CA VAL A 842 24.51 -17.21 -5.44
C VAL A 842 24.25 -17.15 -6.93
N GLY A 843 23.08 -16.62 -7.30
CA GLY A 843 22.70 -16.37 -8.69
C GLY A 843 22.79 -14.88 -9.05
N VAL A 844 22.36 -13.98 -8.16
CA VAL A 844 22.50 -12.51 -8.33
C VAL A 844 23.38 -11.97 -7.20
N ALA A 845 24.36 -11.16 -7.56
CA ALA A 845 25.03 -10.24 -6.66
C ALA A 845 25.24 -8.92 -7.41
N GLN A 846 24.57 -7.85 -6.96
CA GLN A 846 24.61 -6.55 -7.63
C GLN A 846 24.77 -5.41 -6.64
N PHE A 847 25.63 -4.46 -6.97
CA PHE A 847 25.71 -3.18 -6.28
C PHE A 847 25.03 -2.11 -7.13
N LEU A 848 24.06 -1.43 -6.53
CA LEU A 848 23.29 -0.34 -7.12
C LEU A 848 23.65 0.94 -6.36
N PRO A 849 24.23 1.95 -7.02
CA PRO A 849 24.64 3.17 -6.33
C PRO A 849 23.44 3.95 -5.78
N ALA A 850 23.65 4.85 -4.83
CA ALA A 850 22.60 5.77 -4.42
C ALA A 850 22.21 6.73 -5.56
N PRO A 851 20.98 7.28 -5.57
CA PRO A 851 20.54 8.25 -6.58
C PRO A 851 21.48 9.47 -6.63
N GLY A 852 21.80 9.95 -7.84
CA GLY A 852 22.68 11.11 -8.05
C GLY A 852 24.19 10.82 -8.03
N ALA A 853 24.57 9.58 -7.76
CA ALA A 853 25.94 9.06 -7.88
C ALA A 853 26.51 9.24 -9.30
N ARG A 854 27.76 9.74 -9.40
CA ARG A 854 28.42 10.00 -10.68
C ARG A 854 29.16 8.75 -11.17
N GLY A 855 28.44 7.84 -11.82
CA GLY A 855 28.96 7.13 -13.00
C GLY A 855 30.18 6.19 -12.88
N THR A 856 30.95 6.16 -11.79
CA THR A 856 32.17 5.33 -11.71
C THR A 856 31.85 3.84 -11.50
N GLN A 857 32.44 2.97 -12.33
CA GLN A 857 32.40 1.53 -12.10
C GLN A 857 33.07 1.18 -10.76
N VAL A 858 32.48 0.24 -10.01
CA VAL A 858 33.13 -0.38 -8.85
C VAL A 858 34.42 -1.04 -9.35
N ARG A 859 35.56 -0.66 -8.77
CA ARG A 859 36.84 -1.26 -9.13
C ARG A 859 37.05 -2.52 -8.29
N ALA A 860 37.81 -3.46 -8.82
CA ALA A 860 38.32 -4.55 -7.98
C ALA A 860 39.38 -3.96 -7.04
N SER A 861 39.29 -4.28 -5.74
CA SER A 861 40.29 -3.90 -4.75
C SER A 861 41.64 -4.58 -5.01
#